data_AF-A0A3D1PFE6-F1
#
_entry.id   AF-A0A3D1PFE6-F1
#
_cell.length_a   1.000
_cell.length_b   1.000
_cell.length_c   1.000
_cell.angle_alpha   90.00
_cell.angle_beta   90.00
_cell.angle_gamma   90.00
#
_symmetry.space_group_name_H-M   'P 1'
#
loop_
_entity.id
_entity.type
_entity.pdbx_description
1 polymer ?
#
loop_
_entity_poly.entity_id
_entity_poly.type
_entity_poly.pdbx_seq_one_letter_code
_entity_poly.pdbx_strand_id
1 'polypeptide(L)'
;MANSTVRRSANRNRRREKVKSRPLPMVTRRFAAWTVEVSLIALSGLIPYSLGLAAKSEPTGEQVTLNPVVTVTTDAIATTLALPASDSNNKLVTPLTNLFWSTAIVAPLLLTAWQLYLLSKTGSTLPKRWFRVRVLTSTGTVPGWERVLIREGIGSWGLPLSIAYILWRSSAFPHLGVLAGLSCLMVLGEGITARFNRQRRCWHDLIAGTHVVDANRTFTPLPIRVKAKVVQPVRQKSHPWTGHKPMGKSAASAPSTSKGWRIWWKWMRKNPTITLLVLSLSGLATVLGTLVGTQVYIQTQKNQRQLEQNKSEQFLSLVRQLDANPTSMGDRTRAILALGTIQDPQVLQLLVDLLGQETQSQIVNAVQQTLVSTGPKALPYLHNLNQLLSNEIAAGRYIDKPAQLAVRTQQLQATQQAIAKILTIYSGKLAAIDLSRTNLGSTFTSAAFNLNLDRVNLAGIVLRGANLNSGSLPGSSWRGKGEDGHWDTSDDAIADLTDAQMKAANLTGANLSGVPMNRINLMRANLNSANLAHASLNDANLSSTQLVGANLQNAILTNASLTGANLGAANLSHANLYTARLSRVSALDTKLQSANLIKSDWQGADLSGADLSSTNLSNADLSATRLSSTNLRQAQMQYINLQNADLRLADLRGANLAGADLQGAILFSAKSSQSDRFIAAPPEYTESALVKGVDFSKVKNLDPKQIAYICTQGGFHPRCP
;
A
#
# COMPACT_ATOMS: atom_id res chain seq x y z
N MET A 1 21.20 43.35 93.69
CA MET A 1 21.05 44.80 93.97
C MET A 1 22.24 45.48 93.30
N ALA A 2 22.15 46.47 92.40
CA ALA A 2 21.19 47.55 92.28
C ALA A 2 20.94 47.97 90.80
N ASN A 3 19.95 48.85 90.67
CA ASN A 3 19.25 49.37 89.49
C ASN A 3 20.07 50.11 88.40
N SER A 4 19.41 50.16 87.23
CA SER A 4 19.14 51.33 86.36
C SER A 4 19.99 51.67 85.13
N THR A 5 19.21 51.92 84.07
CA THR A 5 19.37 52.86 82.95
C THR A 5 20.19 52.45 81.71
N VAL A 6 19.43 51.97 80.72
CA VAL A 6 19.27 52.51 79.35
C VAL A 6 20.51 53.15 78.69
N ARG A 7 21.01 52.57 77.59
CA ARG A 7 20.77 53.08 76.21
C ARG A 7 21.21 52.08 75.12
N ARG A 8 20.51 52.21 73.99
CA ARG A 8 20.56 51.52 72.69
C ARG A 8 21.94 51.12 72.14
N SER A 9 21.99 49.95 71.49
CA SER A 9 22.75 49.74 70.25
C SER A 9 21.98 48.85 69.28
N ALA A 10 21.70 49.38 68.09
CA ALA A 10 21.13 48.67 66.97
C ALA A 10 22.23 47.93 66.21
N ASN A 11 22.03 46.65 65.87
CA ASN A 11 22.79 46.01 64.81
C ASN A 11 21.86 45.27 63.85
N ARG A 12 21.93 45.66 62.57
CA ARG A 12 21.16 45.18 61.43
C ARG A 12 21.65 43.79 61.04
N ASN A 13 20.74 42.82 60.88
CA ASN A 13 21.00 41.64 60.05
C ASN A 13 19.83 41.39 59.08
N ARG A 14 20.15 41.42 57.79
CA ARG A 14 19.25 41.26 56.63
C ARG A 14 18.45 39.96 56.71
N ARG A 15 17.12 40.02 56.67
CA ARG A 15 16.24 38.88 56.31
C ARG A 15 15.74 39.07 54.87
N ARG A 16 16.11 38.13 53.99
CA ARG A 16 15.64 38.00 52.61
C ARG A 16 14.12 37.77 52.58
N GLU A 17 13.37 38.62 51.91
CA GLU A 17 11.99 38.34 51.50
C GLU A 17 11.97 37.25 50.42
N LYS A 18 11.26 36.14 50.69
CA LYS A 18 10.94 35.13 49.67
C LYS A 18 9.71 35.60 48.88
N VAL A 19 9.92 36.01 47.64
CA VAL A 19 8.86 36.23 46.64
C VAL A 19 8.08 34.91 46.46
N LYS A 20 6.79 34.89 46.82
CA LYS A 20 5.87 33.76 46.55
C LYS A 20 5.44 33.80 45.08
N SER A 21 5.93 32.87 44.26
CA SER A 21 5.45 32.70 42.88
C SER A 21 3.99 32.23 42.87
N ARG A 22 3.13 32.93 42.11
CA ARG A 22 1.73 32.52 41.88
C ARG A 22 1.73 31.27 40.99
N PRO A 23 1.08 30.16 41.38
CA PRO A 23 1.01 28.99 40.52
C PRO A 23 0.19 29.29 39.25
N LEU A 24 0.63 28.73 38.12
CA LEU A 24 -0.07 28.82 36.84
C LEU A 24 -1.54 28.37 36.95
N PRO A 25 -2.47 28.95 36.16
CA PRO A 25 -3.87 28.52 36.11
C PRO A 25 -4.03 27.01 35.91
N MET A 26 -5.07 26.41 36.51
CA MET A 26 -5.28 24.95 36.41
C MET A 26 -5.45 24.47 34.96
N VAL A 27 -6.06 25.29 34.10
CA VAL A 27 -6.25 24.98 32.68
C VAL A 27 -4.91 24.92 31.95
N THR A 28 -3.98 25.84 32.22
CA THR A 28 -2.65 25.84 31.57
C THR A 28 -1.79 24.69 32.06
N ARG A 29 -1.87 24.32 33.35
CA ARG A 29 -1.20 23.13 33.91
C ARG A 29 -1.75 21.83 33.35
N ARG A 30 -3.07 21.75 33.13
CA ARG A 30 -3.72 20.60 32.47
C ARG A 30 -3.27 20.46 31.03
N PHE A 31 -3.26 21.56 30.29
CA PHE A 31 -2.81 21.59 28.91
C PHE A 31 -1.33 21.19 28.81
N ALA A 32 -0.46 21.78 29.64
CA ALA A 32 0.96 21.43 29.68
C ALA A 32 1.22 19.97 30.06
N ALA A 33 0.45 19.41 31.00
CA ALA A 33 0.55 17.99 31.33
C ALA A 33 0.15 17.10 30.16
N TRP A 34 -0.95 17.45 29.48
CA TRP A 34 -1.43 16.71 28.32
C TRP A 34 -0.47 16.81 27.13
N THR A 35 0.07 17.99 26.82
CA THR A 35 1.06 18.15 25.75
C THR A 35 2.30 17.30 26.02
N VAL A 36 2.81 17.28 27.25
CA VAL A 36 3.97 16.46 27.60
C VAL A 36 3.66 14.96 27.53
N GLU A 37 2.45 14.52 27.90
CA GLU A 37 2.04 13.12 27.73
C GLU A 37 2.04 12.69 26.26
N VAL A 38 1.41 13.49 25.40
CA VAL A 38 1.32 13.23 23.97
C VAL A 38 2.69 13.27 23.33
N SER A 39 3.52 14.28 23.65
CA SER A 39 4.90 14.36 23.16
C SER A 39 5.73 13.16 23.60
N LEU A 40 5.58 12.67 24.83
CA LEU A 40 6.33 11.51 25.31
C LEU A 40 5.94 10.22 24.57
N ILE A 41 4.65 10.02 24.30
CA ILE A 41 4.15 8.89 23.51
C ILE A 41 4.63 9.01 22.06
N ALA A 42 4.50 10.19 21.44
CA ALA A 42 4.92 10.43 20.06
C ALA A 42 6.44 10.22 19.89
N LEU A 43 7.26 10.79 20.77
CA LEU A 43 8.71 10.63 20.74
C LEU A 43 9.16 9.18 20.93
N SER A 44 8.42 8.40 21.72
CA SER A 44 8.76 6.99 21.93
C SER A 44 8.61 6.11 20.68
N GLY A 45 7.77 6.51 19.72
CA GLY A 45 7.67 5.86 18.41
C GLY A 45 8.58 6.51 17.37
N LEU A 46 8.60 7.84 17.32
CA LEU A 46 9.34 8.62 16.32
C LEU A 46 10.86 8.43 16.42
N ILE A 47 11.42 8.39 17.65
CA ILE A 47 12.86 8.24 17.82
C ILE A 47 13.34 6.89 17.26
N PRO A 48 12.79 5.72 17.67
CA PRO A 48 13.15 4.45 17.05
C PRO A 48 12.88 4.43 15.54
N TYR A 49 11.75 4.94 15.07
CA TYR A 49 11.45 4.96 13.64
C TYR A 49 12.50 5.74 12.82
N SER A 50 12.90 6.92 13.31
CA SER A 50 13.94 7.75 12.68
C SER A 50 15.32 7.09 12.68
N LEU A 51 15.68 6.39 13.75
CA LEU A 51 16.91 5.58 13.81
C LEU A 51 16.87 4.43 12.80
N GLY A 52 15.72 3.79 12.62
CA GLY A 52 15.53 2.76 11.60
C GLY A 52 15.67 3.31 10.17
N LEU A 53 15.16 4.51 9.90
CA LEU A 53 15.36 5.17 8.59
C LEU A 53 16.85 5.45 8.30
N ALA A 54 17.59 5.94 9.30
CA ALA A 54 19.04 6.14 9.16
C ALA A 54 19.79 4.82 8.95
N ALA A 55 19.37 3.74 9.62
CA ALA A 55 19.94 2.40 9.45
C ALA A 55 19.56 1.73 8.12
N LYS A 56 18.50 2.18 7.44
CA LYS A 56 18.11 1.71 6.09
C LYS A 56 19.04 2.27 5.00
N SER A 57 19.59 3.47 5.21
CA SER A 57 20.48 4.15 4.23
C SER A 57 21.92 3.63 4.17
N GLU A 58 22.32 2.72 5.07
CA GLU A 58 23.64 2.07 5.07
C GLU A 58 23.52 0.60 4.62
N PRO A 59 23.77 0.27 3.33
CA PRO A 59 23.51 -1.07 2.78
C PRO A 59 24.59 -2.11 3.07
N THR A 60 25.48 -1.90 4.05
CA THR A 60 26.68 -2.73 4.26
C THR A 60 26.43 -3.96 5.15
N GLY A 61 25.37 -4.74 4.90
CA GLY A 61 25.09 -5.95 5.70
C GLY A 61 24.06 -6.92 5.11
N GLU A 62 24.01 -8.11 5.68
CA GLU A 62 23.02 -9.16 5.39
C GLU A 62 21.59 -8.65 5.64
N GLN A 63 20.72 -8.79 4.65
CA GLN A 63 19.33 -8.33 4.73
C GLN A 63 18.43 -9.41 5.32
N VAL A 64 17.53 -9.01 6.22
CA VAL A 64 16.58 -9.89 6.90
C VAL A 64 15.16 -9.46 6.56
N THR A 65 14.23 -10.42 6.56
CA THR A 65 12.81 -10.13 6.40
C THR A 65 12.28 -9.27 7.55
N LEU A 66 11.52 -8.24 7.20
CA LEU A 66 10.87 -7.36 8.16
C LEU A 66 9.93 -8.16 9.07
N ASN A 67 9.87 -7.80 10.36
CA ASN A 67 8.99 -8.44 11.33
C ASN A 67 7.53 -8.46 10.82
N PRO A 68 6.84 -9.61 10.86
CA PRO A 68 5.45 -9.73 10.40
C PRO A 68 4.50 -8.74 11.07
N VAL A 69 4.70 -8.45 12.36
CA VAL A 69 3.87 -7.49 13.10
C VAL A 69 4.03 -6.09 12.52
N VAL A 70 5.27 -5.68 12.24
CA VAL A 70 5.55 -4.37 11.63
C VAL A 70 4.89 -4.30 10.26
N THR A 71 5.09 -5.32 9.44
CA THR A 71 4.51 -5.41 8.09
C THR A 71 2.98 -5.29 8.10
N VAL A 72 2.30 -6.10 8.92
CA VAL A 72 0.83 -6.07 9.01
C VAL A 72 0.34 -4.72 9.51
N THR A 73 1.03 -4.11 10.49
CA THR A 73 0.63 -2.78 10.98
C THR A 73 0.86 -1.67 9.96
N THR A 74 1.97 -1.68 9.22
CA THR A 74 2.25 -0.67 8.20
C THR A 74 1.27 -0.80 7.05
N ASP A 75 0.97 -2.03 6.63
CA ASP A 75 0.01 -2.30 5.55
C ASP A 75 -1.38 -1.84 5.98
N ALA A 76 -1.84 -2.19 7.19
CA ALA A 76 -3.13 -1.75 7.71
C ALA A 76 -3.25 -0.23 7.84
N ILE A 77 -2.18 0.45 8.26
CA ILE A 77 -2.16 1.92 8.33
C ILE A 77 -2.19 2.52 6.92
N ALA A 78 -1.41 1.94 5.99
CA ALA A 78 -1.31 2.41 4.62
C ALA A 78 -2.64 2.29 3.88
N THR A 79 -3.33 1.14 4.00
CA THR A 79 -4.66 0.95 3.42
C THR A 79 -5.70 1.85 4.07
N THR A 80 -5.70 1.98 5.40
CA THR A 80 -6.69 2.80 6.11
C THR A 80 -6.57 4.29 5.78
N LEU A 81 -5.33 4.76 5.54
CA LEU A 81 -5.02 6.16 5.28
C LEU A 81 -4.78 6.45 3.80
N ALA A 82 -5.05 5.49 2.89
CA ALA A 82 -4.81 5.62 1.46
C ALA A 82 -3.39 6.15 1.15
N LEU A 83 -2.38 5.62 1.86
CA LEU A 83 -1.02 6.07 1.68
C LEU A 83 -0.51 5.68 0.28
N PRO A 84 0.29 6.54 -0.37
CA PRO A 84 0.91 6.20 -1.64
C PRO A 84 1.70 4.89 -1.53
N ALA A 85 1.69 4.10 -2.60
CA ALA A 85 2.35 2.80 -2.66
C ALA A 85 3.91 2.83 -2.56
N SER A 86 4.51 3.95 -2.14
CA SER A 86 5.96 4.13 -2.07
C SER A 86 6.58 3.10 -1.12
N ASP A 87 7.31 2.14 -1.71
CA ASP A 87 8.16 1.10 -1.09
C ASP A 87 7.51 -0.22 -0.60
N SER A 88 6.30 -0.61 -1.04
CA SER A 88 5.69 -1.89 -0.60
C SER A 88 6.43 -3.17 -1.06
N ASN A 89 7.39 -3.07 -1.99
CA ASN A 89 8.01 -4.24 -2.63
C ASN A 89 9.33 -4.73 -2.00
N ASN A 90 9.97 -3.96 -1.10
CA ASN A 90 11.21 -4.41 -0.42
C ASN A 90 10.99 -4.60 1.08
N LYS A 91 10.48 -5.78 1.44
CA LYS A 91 10.37 -6.26 2.85
C LYS A 91 11.72 -6.73 3.43
N LEU A 92 12.80 -6.55 2.69
CA LEU A 92 14.17 -6.87 3.10
C LEU A 92 14.81 -5.60 3.68
N VAL A 93 15.21 -5.67 4.95
CA VAL A 93 15.79 -4.55 5.70
C VAL A 93 17.01 -5.00 6.50
N THR A 94 17.85 -4.07 6.92
CA THR A 94 18.95 -4.38 7.84
C THR A 94 18.40 -4.84 9.21
N PRO A 95 19.09 -5.73 9.95
CA PRO A 95 18.64 -6.19 11.26
C PRO A 95 18.34 -5.05 12.25
N LEU A 96 19.14 -3.99 12.21
CA LEU A 96 18.94 -2.78 13.02
C LEU A 96 17.66 -2.04 12.65
N THR A 97 17.36 -1.89 11.36
CA THR A 97 16.11 -1.29 10.89
C THR A 97 14.90 -2.08 11.42
N ASN A 98 14.97 -3.42 11.33
CA ASN A 98 13.90 -4.29 11.82
C ASN A 98 13.67 -4.14 13.34
N LEU A 99 14.75 -4.10 14.12
CA LEU A 99 14.70 -3.89 15.57
C LEU A 99 14.09 -2.53 15.93
N PHE A 100 14.57 -1.47 15.29
CA PHE A 100 14.12 -0.10 15.56
C PHE A 100 12.65 0.11 15.18
N TRP A 101 12.21 -0.39 14.02
CA TRP A 101 10.80 -0.30 13.62
C TRP A 101 9.88 -1.18 14.47
N SER A 102 10.33 -2.36 14.89
CA SER A 102 9.60 -3.17 15.89
C SER A 102 9.45 -2.40 17.21
N THR A 103 10.52 -1.73 17.66
CA THR A 103 10.51 -0.91 18.87
C THR A 103 9.59 0.32 18.72
N ALA A 104 9.52 0.93 17.54
CA ALA A 104 8.66 2.08 17.26
C ALA A 104 7.17 1.77 17.46
N ILE A 105 6.76 0.50 17.28
CA ILE A 105 5.38 0.05 17.53
C ILE A 105 5.17 -0.28 19.00
N VAL A 106 6.11 -1.01 19.62
CA VAL A 106 5.94 -1.53 20.98
C VAL A 106 6.10 -0.42 22.04
N ALA A 107 7.05 0.50 21.87
CA ALA A 107 7.37 1.51 22.88
C ALA A 107 6.18 2.45 23.22
N PRO A 108 5.43 3.00 22.24
CA PRO A 108 4.22 3.76 22.53
C PRO A 108 3.15 2.95 23.27
N LEU A 109 2.97 1.67 22.93
CA LEU A 109 1.99 0.79 23.58
C LEU A 109 2.34 0.52 25.05
N LEU A 110 3.61 0.23 25.34
CA LEU A 110 4.07 0.03 26.70
C LEU A 110 3.96 1.31 27.54
N LEU A 111 4.34 2.46 26.97
CA LEU A 111 4.26 3.74 27.66
C LEU A 111 2.81 4.18 27.92
N THR A 112 1.91 3.99 26.95
CA THR A 112 0.49 4.28 27.14
C THR A 112 -0.13 3.35 28.19
N ALA A 113 0.13 2.05 28.12
CA ALA A 113 -0.34 1.08 29.12
C ALA A 113 0.15 1.44 30.53
N TRP A 114 1.42 1.83 30.65
CA TRP A 114 2.01 2.30 31.91
C TRP A 114 1.36 3.60 32.42
N GLN A 115 1.11 4.57 31.53
CA GLN A 115 0.43 5.82 31.90
C GLN A 115 -1.02 5.57 32.35
N LEU A 116 -1.76 4.69 31.67
CA LEU A 116 -3.12 4.31 32.06
C LEU A 116 -3.14 3.57 33.40
N TYR A 117 -2.14 2.71 33.65
CA TYR A 117 -1.97 2.05 34.96
C TYR A 117 -1.72 3.08 36.08
N LEU A 118 -0.82 4.04 35.88
CA LEU A 118 -0.56 5.10 36.87
C LEU A 118 -1.78 5.98 37.10
N LEU A 119 -2.52 6.31 36.04
CA LEU A 119 -3.74 7.09 36.12
C LEU A 119 -4.84 6.34 36.89
N SER A 120 -4.99 5.03 36.67
CA SER A 120 -6.01 4.21 37.33
C SER A 120 -5.73 4.02 38.83
N LYS A 121 -4.47 3.78 39.19
CA LYS A 121 -4.05 3.52 40.59
C LYS A 121 -3.85 4.79 41.40
N THR A 122 -3.29 5.84 40.80
CA THR A 122 -2.83 7.03 41.54
C THR A 122 -3.58 8.31 41.17
N GLY A 123 -4.45 8.25 40.16
CA GLY A 123 -5.17 9.42 39.64
C GLY A 123 -4.26 10.41 38.90
N SER A 124 -3.01 10.05 38.59
CA SER A 124 -2.07 10.93 37.88
C SER A 124 -1.03 10.11 37.12
N THR A 125 -0.76 10.50 35.88
CA THR A 125 0.41 10.07 35.11
C THR A 125 1.68 10.80 35.58
N LEU A 126 2.85 10.44 35.06
CA LEU A 126 4.10 11.14 35.36
C LEU A 126 4.06 12.65 35.02
N PRO A 127 3.63 13.08 33.81
CA PRO A 127 3.56 14.52 33.52
C PRO A 127 2.49 15.23 34.36
N LYS A 128 1.32 14.60 34.59
CA LYS A 128 0.30 15.17 35.48
C LYS A 128 0.85 15.40 36.89
N ARG A 129 1.77 14.57 37.40
CA ARG A 129 2.45 14.83 38.68
C ARG A 129 3.38 16.04 38.64
N TRP A 130 4.18 16.20 37.58
CA TRP A 130 5.07 17.37 37.41
C TRP A 130 4.30 18.69 37.45
N PHE A 131 3.13 18.72 36.81
CA PHE A 131 2.24 19.88 36.81
C PHE A 131 1.22 19.86 37.97
N ARG A 132 1.37 18.96 38.95
CA ARG A 132 0.50 18.77 40.14
C ARG A 132 -1.01 18.68 39.82
N VAL A 133 -1.33 18.00 38.74
CA VAL A 133 -2.68 17.68 38.27
C VAL A 133 -3.05 16.28 38.77
N ARG A 134 -4.23 16.13 39.38
CA ARG A 134 -4.77 14.82 39.79
C ARG A 134 -6.22 14.66 39.36
N VAL A 135 -6.55 13.47 38.89
CA VAL A 135 -7.88 13.06 38.43
C VAL A 135 -8.52 12.21 39.53
N LEU A 136 -9.70 12.62 39.97
CA LEU A 136 -10.47 11.95 41.01
C LEU A 136 -11.91 11.73 40.55
N THR A 137 -12.59 10.76 41.15
CA THR A 137 -14.03 10.58 40.97
C THR A 137 -14.82 11.68 41.68
N SER A 138 -16.12 11.79 41.40
CA SER A 138 -17.03 12.66 42.15
C SER A 138 -17.06 12.39 43.67
N THR A 139 -16.57 11.21 44.10
CA THR A 139 -16.41 10.81 45.50
C THR A 139 -15.01 11.07 46.08
N GLY A 140 -14.08 11.66 45.32
CA GLY A 140 -12.73 12.00 45.76
C GLY A 140 -11.73 10.82 45.78
N THR A 141 -12.12 9.66 45.23
CA THR A 141 -11.24 8.48 45.11
C THR A 141 -10.52 8.47 43.77
N VAL A 142 -9.44 7.70 43.67
CA VAL A 142 -8.81 7.40 42.37
C VAL A 142 -9.81 6.72 41.41
N PRO A 143 -9.66 6.88 40.09
CA PRO A 143 -10.71 6.54 39.13
C PRO A 143 -10.89 5.03 38.89
N GLY A 144 -9.84 4.22 39.05
CA GLY A 144 -9.86 2.80 38.67
C GLY A 144 -9.76 2.57 37.15
N TRP A 145 -9.59 1.32 36.72
CA TRP A 145 -9.31 0.97 35.32
C TRP A 145 -10.48 1.26 34.37
N GLU A 146 -11.70 0.86 34.75
CA GLU A 146 -12.91 1.03 33.93
C GLU A 146 -13.13 2.51 33.53
N ARG A 147 -13.07 3.41 34.51
CA ARG A 147 -13.28 4.84 34.25
C ARG A 147 -12.14 5.47 33.49
N VAL A 148 -10.90 4.99 33.66
CA VAL A 148 -9.75 5.46 32.88
C VAL A 148 -9.86 5.04 31.42
N LEU A 149 -10.29 3.80 31.14
CA LEU A 149 -10.50 3.34 29.76
C LEU A 149 -11.63 4.10 29.07
N ILE A 150 -12.74 4.36 29.76
CA ILE A 150 -13.82 5.19 29.22
C ILE A 150 -13.35 6.64 29.00
N ARG A 151 -12.64 7.20 29.98
CA ARG A 151 -12.13 8.58 29.93
C ARG A 151 -11.15 8.79 28.78
N GLU A 152 -10.14 7.93 28.69
CA GLU A 152 -9.05 8.11 27.72
C GLU A 152 -9.39 7.44 26.38
N GLY A 153 -9.87 6.21 26.39
CA GLY A 153 -10.18 5.46 25.16
C GLY A 153 -11.36 6.01 24.37
N ILE A 154 -12.49 6.27 25.02
CA ILE A 154 -13.72 6.74 24.34
C ILE A 154 -13.76 8.27 24.30
N GLY A 155 -13.50 8.91 25.45
CA GLY A 155 -13.67 10.34 25.63
C GLY A 155 -12.58 11.19 24.95
N SER A 156 -11.32 11.04 25.36
CA SER A 156 -10.26 11.97 24.95
C SER A 156 -9.65 11.66 23.58
N TRP A 157 -9.68 10.40 23.15
CA TRP A 157 -9.10 9.98 21.86
C TRP A 157 -10.15 9.44 20.88
N GLY A 158 -10.97 8.48 21.30
CA GLY A 158 -11.88 7.76 20.40
C GLY A 158 -12.82 8.68 19.64
N LEU A 159 -13.67 9.43 20.33
CA LEU A 159 -14.66 10.28 19.69
C LEU A 159 -14.06 11.44 18.86
N PRO A 160 -13.08 12.22 19.36
CA PRO A 160 -12.42 13.26 18.56
C PRO A 160 -11.77 12.72 17.27
N LEU A 161 -11.06 11.59 17.35
CA LEU A 161 -10.38 10.99 16.20
C LEU A 161 -11.38 10.34 15.23
N SER A 162 -12.43 9.69 15.71
CA SER A 162 -13.49 9.13 14.84
C SER A 162 -14.20 10.22 14.05
N ILE A 163 -14.51 11.36 14.67
CA ILE A 163 -15.12 12.51 13.97
C ILE A 163 -14.14 13.07 12.93
N ALA A 164 -12.87 13.26 13.30
CA ALA A 164 -11.84 13.74 12.38
C ALA A 164 -11.66 12.80 11.18
N TYR A 165 -11.68 11.48 11.41
CA TYR A 165 -11.56 10.46 10.37
C TYR A 165 -12.77 10.45 9.41
N ILE A 166 -14.00 10.51 9.94
CA ILE A 166 -15.22 10.55 9.11
C ILE A 166 -15.22 11.81 8.23
N LEU A 167 -14.89 12.97 8.81
CA LEU A 167 -14.79 14.23 8.07
C LEU A 167 -13.70 14.17 6.99
N TRP A 168 -12.53 13.65 7.33
CA TRP A 168 -11.41 13.46 6.40
C TRP A 168 -11.79 12.54 5.23
N ARG A 169 -12.42 11.39 5.51
CA ARG A 169 -12.85 10.43 4.48
C ARG A 169 -13.90 11.00 3.54
N SER A 170 -14.75 11.92 4.01
CA SER A 170 -15.76 12.60 3.19
C SER A 170 -15.24 13.82 2.41
N SER A 171 -13.97 14.21 2.61
CA SER A 171 -13.40 15.42 2.00
C SER A 171 -12.95 15.19 0.56
N ALA A 172 -13.00 16.23 -0.28
CA ALA A 172 -12.60 16.16 -1.69
C ALA A 172 -11.09 15.90 -1.90
N PHE A 173 -10.26 16.11 -0.88
CA PHE A 173 -8.81 15.91 -0.91
C PHE A 173 -8.31 15.36 0.44
N PRO A 174 -8.38 14.04 0.69
CA PRO A 174 -8.00 13.42 1.95
C PRO A 174 -6.47 13.36 2.10
N HIS A 175 -5.82 14.51 2.33
CA HIS A 175 -4.39 14.55 2.66
C HIS A 175 -4.14 14.28 4.13
N LEU A 176 -3.03 13.60 4.46
CA LEU A 176 -2.66 13.29 5.86
C LEU A 176 -2.54 14.56 6.73
N GLY A 177 -2.07 15.66 6.15
CA GLY A 177 -1.99 16.95 6.83
C GLY A 177 -3.37 17.49 7.25
N VAL A 178 -4.41 17.23 6.46
CA VAL A 178 -5.79 17.60 6.79
C VAL A 178 -6.32 16.71 7.93
N LEU A 179 -6.07 15.40 7.89
CA LEU A 179 -6.45 14.51 8.99
C LEU A 179 -5.75 14.92 10.29
N ALA A 180 -4.45 15.20 10.24
CA ALA A 180 -3.68 15.66 11.40
C ALA A 180 -4.20 17.00 11.92
N GLY A 181 -4.50 17.95 11.02
CA GLY A 181 -5.11 19.23 11.35
C GLY A 181 -6.47 19.08 12.02
N LEU A 182 -7.37 18.29 11.43
CA LEU A 182 -8.69 18.00 12.00
C LEU A 182 -8.60 17.28 13.34
N SER A 183 -7.73 16.29 13.47
CA SER A 183 -7.50 15.57 14.72
C SER A 183 -7.00 16.51 15.82
N CYS A 184 -6.04 17.38 15.50
CA CYS A 184 -5.54 18.40 16.42
C CYS A 184 -6.66 19.39 16.81
N LEU A 185 -7.43 19.88 15.84
CA LEU A 185 -8.55 20.79 16.09
C LEU A 185 -9.63 20.15 16.97
N MET A 186 -9.98 18.88 16.75
CA MET A 186 -10.99 18.17 17.55
C MET A 186 -10.51 17.96 18.99
N VAL A 187 -9.26 17.56 19.17
CA VAL A 187 -8.69 17.33 20.51
C VAL A 187 -8.47 18.65 21.26
N LEU A 188 -8.01 19.71 20.58
CA LEU A 188 -7.91 21.06 21.16
C LEU A 188 -9.29 21.64 21.49
N GLY A 189 -10.26 21.47 20.59
CA GLY A 189 -11.65 21.87 20.78
C GLY A 189 -12.24 21.25 22.03
N GLU A 190 -12.00 19.96 22.25
CA GLU A 190 -12.42 19.24 23.46
C GLU A 190 -11.79 19.84 24.72
N GLY A 191 -10.49 20.15 24.69
CA GLY A 191 -9.77 20.77 25.81
C GLY A 191 -10.31 22.14 26.22
N ILE A 192 -10.84 22.91 25.27
CA ILE A 192 -11.38 24.26 25.49
C ILE A 192 -12.78 24.22 26.12
N THR A 193 -13.56 23.13 25.93
CA THR A 193 -14.93 23.00 26.48
C THR A 193 -15.02 23.21 27.99
N ALA A 194 -13.96 22.90 28.74
CA ALA A 194 -13.91 23.12 30.20
C ALA A 194 -14.01 24.60 30.60
N ARG A 195 -13.73 25.55 29.70
CA ARG A 195 -13.84 26.99 29.96
C ARG A 195 -15.29 27.47 29.99
N PHE A 196 -16.17 26.80 29.27
CA PHE A 196 -17.59 27.14 29.14
C PHE A 196 -18.49 26.38 30.12
N ASN A 197 -17.99 25.29 30.72
CA ASN A 197 -18.75 24.52 31.69
C ASN A 197 -18.66 25.11 33.11
N ARG A 198 -19.81 25.39 33.75
CA ARG A 198 -19.93 25.86 35.15
C ARG A 198 -19.18 24.99 36.16
N GLN A 199 -19.01 23.70 35.87
CA GLN A 199 -18.27 22.74 36.71
C GLN A 199 -16.79 22.55 36.30
N ARG A 200 -16.29 23.31 35.31
CA ARG A 200 -14.93 23.25 34.75
C ARG A 200 -14.48 21.84 34.31
N ARG A 201 -15.41 21.02 33.83
CA ARG A 201 -15.14 19.67 33.31
C ARG A 201 -14.99 19.69 31.80
N CYS A 202 -13.98 18.97 31.29
CA CYS A 202 -13.93 18.60 29.87
C CYS A 202 -14.98 17.52 29.59
N TRP A 203 -15.22 17.25 28.31
CA TRP A 203 -16.21 16.27 27.92
C TRP A 203 -15.81 14.83 28.27
N HIS A 204 -14.55 14.43 28.08
CA HIS A 204 -14.04 13.13 28.56
C HIS A 204 -14.18 12.96 30.09
N ASP A 205 -14.05 14.04 30.86
CA ASP A 205 -14.26 14.03 32.30
C ASP A 205 -15.75 13.83 32.65
N LEU A 206 -16.66 14.33 31.80
CA LEU A 206 -18.10 14.19 31.96
C LEU A 206 -18.56 12.75 31.67
N ILE A 207 -18.10 12.16 30.56
CA ILE A 207 -18.40 10.77 30.18
C ILE A 207 -17.93 9.80 31.29
N ALA A 208 -16.71 9.99 31.79
CA ALA A 208 -16.15 9.10 32.80
C ALA A 208 -16.56 9.43 34.25
N GLY A 209 -17.30 10.52 34.48
CA GLY A 209 -17.67 10.97 35.82
C GLY A 209 -16.47 11.32 36.71
N THR A 210 -15.42 11.90 36.14
CA THR A 210 -14.15 12.26 36.81
C THR A 210 -13.94 13.77 36.85
N HIS A 211 -13.10 14.26 37.77
CA HIS A 211 -12.78 15.67 37.97
C HIS A 211 -11.28 15.84 38.09
N VAL A 212 -10.79 16.96 37.56
CA VAL A 212 -9.39 17.33 37.64
C VAL A 212 -9.18 18.36 38.73
N VAL A 213 -8.31 18.05 39.68
CA VAL A 213 -8.08 18.81 40.92
C VAL A 213 -6.59 19.09 41.09
N ASP A 214 -6.27 20.16 41.81
CA ASP A 214 -4.89 20.46 42.21
C ASP A 214 -4.43 19.46 43.28
N ALA A 215 -3.28 18.83 43.09
CA ALA A 215 -2.78 17.76 43.96
C ALA A 215 -2.55 18.20 45.43
N ASN A 216 -2.39 19.51 45.67
CA ASN A 216 -2.17 20.08 47.01
C ASN A 216 -3.44 20.61 47.69
N ARG A 217 -4.61 20.54 47.05
CA ARG A 217 -5.89 20.97 47.65
C ARG A 217 -6.66 19.77 48.18
N THR A 218 -7.13 19.84 49.42
CA THR A 218 -8.12 18.90 49.96
C THR A 218 -9.40 19.01 49.16
N PHE A 219 -9.78 17.94 48.46
CA PHE A 219 -11.00 17.90 47.67
C PHE A 219 -12.23 18.01 48.58
N THR A 220 -12.95 19.13 48.52
CA THR A 220 -14.26 19.28 49.16
C THR A 220 -15.33 18.78 48.18
N PRO A 221 -16.05 17.68 48.49
CA PRO A 221 -17.13 17.20 47.64
C PRO A 221 -18.21 18.28 47.50
N LEU A 222 -18.65 18.56 46.27
CA LEU A 222 -19.74 19.50 46.02
C LEU A 222 -21.02 19.03 46.74
N PRO A 223 -21.74 19.92 47.48
CA PRO A 223 -22.96 19.53 48.16
C PRO A 223 -24.03 19.18 47.13
N ILE A 224 -24.61 17.99 47.28
CA ILE A 224 -25.79 17.57 46.53
C ILE A 224 -26.94 18.47 46.99
N ARG A 225 -27.48 19.30 46.10
CA ARG A 225 -28.63 20.15 46.38
C ARG A 225 -29.88 19.28 46.50
N VAL A 226 -30.13 18.75 47.69
CA VAL A 226 -31.41 18.11 48.03
C VAL A 226 -32.40 19.22 48.36
N LYS A 227 -33.46 19.38 47.54
CA LYS A 227 -34.61 20.22 47.90
C LYS A 227 -35.32 19.57 49.09
N ALA A 228 -35.20 20.16 50.27
CA ALA A 228 -36.00 19.78 51.42
C ALA A 228 -37.42 20.33 51.24
N LYS A 229 -38.43 19.44 51.21
CA LYS A 229 -39.85 19.79 51.28
C LYS A 229 -40.20 19.94 52.77
N VAL A 230 -40.60 21.14 53.16
CA VAL A 230 -41.08 21.47 54.50
C VAL A 230 -42.44 20.80 54.72
N VAL A 231 -42.56 19.98 55.78
CA VAL A 231 -43.83 19.68 56.45
C VAL A 231 -43.54 19.70 57.96
N GLN A 232 -44.41 20.41 58.68
CA GLN A 232 -44.34 20.74 60.11
C GLN A 232 -44.56 19.53 61.05
N PRO A 233 -44.26 19.67 62.37
CA PRO A 233 -43.96 18.56 63.26
C PRO A 233 -45.13 18.16 64.16
N VAL A 234 -45.12 16.92 64.68
CA VAL A 234 -45.82 16.55 65.92
C VAL A 234 -44.83 15.85 66.87
N ARG A 235 -44.74 16.44 68.07
CA ARG A 235 -44.01 16.05 69.31
C ARG A 235 -44.34 14.61 69.76
N GLN A 236 -43.47 13.87 70.43
CA GLN A 236 -43.10 14.00 71.86
C GLN A 236 -41.86 13.12 72.16
N LYS A 237 -40.80 13.68 72.78
CA LYS A 237 -40.36 13.48 74.20
C LYS A 237 -40.07 12.01 74.59
N SER A 238 -39.03 11.62 75.32
CA SER A 238 -37.75 12.20 75.77
C SER A 238 -37.07 11.15 76.69
N HIS A 239 -35.84 10.73 76.36
CA HIS A 239 -34.69 10.54 77.29
C HIS A 239 -34.73 9.40 78.35
N PRO A 240 -33.59 8.98 78.98
CA PRO A 240 -32.17 9.00 78.56
C PRO A 240 -31.29 7.83 79.15
N TRP A 241 -29.95 7.97 79.12
CA TRP A 241 -28.89 7.26 79.92
C TRP A 241 -28.38 5.88 79.43
N THR A 242 -27.12 5.43 79.57
CA THR A 242 -25.77 5.97 79.91
C THR A 242 -24.72 4.86 79.69
N GLY A 243 -23.44 5.24 79.57
CA GLY A 243 -22.24 4.42 79.88
C GLY A 243 -21.77 3.48 78.77
N HIS A 244 -20.49 3.19 78.52
CA HIS A 244 -19.20 3.62 79.04
C HIS A 244 -18.13 3.25 77.97
N LYS A 245 -16.98 3.95 77.99
CA LYS A 245 -15.72 3.71 77.24
C LYS A 245 -14.81 2.77 78.10
N PRO A 246 -13.57 2.34 77.70
CA PRO A 246 -12.92 2.24 76.37
C PRO A 246 -12.00 0.98 76.15
N MET A 247 -11.52 0.87 74.90
CA MET A 247 -10.16 0.49 74.40
C MET A 247 -9.56 -0.94 74.53
N GLY A 248 -9.33 -1.54 73.35
CA GLY A 248 -8.28 -2.52 73.02
C GLY A 248 -8.17 -2.73 71.49
N LYS A 249 -6.97 -2.57 70.90
CA LYS A 249 -6.62 -2.53 69.46
C LYS A 249 -6.66 -3.96 68.83
N SER A 250 -6.90 -4.23 67.54
CA SER A 250 -6.07 -3.91 66.37
C SER A 250 -6.67 -4.51 65.07
N ALA A 251 -6.26 -3.94 63.92
CA ALA A 251 -6.15 -4.51 62.57
C ALA A 251 -7.29 -4.35 61.53
N ALA A 252 -6.93 -3.57 60.50
CA ALA A 252 -7.19 -3.74 59.07
C ALA A 252 -8.62 -3.67 58.50
N SER A 253 -8.86 -2.69 57.60
CA SER A 253 -9.67 -2.96 56.40
C SER A 253 -9.39 -1.96 55.27
N ALA A 254 -9.39 -2.52 54.06
CA ALA A 254 -9.09 -1.96 52.75
C ALA A 254 -10.32 -1.23 52.13
N PRO A 255 -10.24 -0.71 50.88
CA PRO A 255 -10.82 0.57 50.47
C PRO A 255 -12.28 0.55 49.99
N SER A 256 -12.94 1.71 50.05
CA SER A 256 -14.37 1.89 49.74
C SER A 256 -14.66 2.25 48.28
N THR A 257 -15.49 1.43 47.64
CA THR A 257 -16.11 1.58 46.32
C THR A 257 -17.14 2.74 46.24
N SER A 258 -17.41 3.16 45.01
CA SER A 258 -18.21 4.35 44.63
C SER A 258 -19.71 4.25 44.99
N LYS A 259 -20.37 5.40 45.15
CA LYS A 259 -21.72 5.56 45.76
C LYS A 259 -22.87 4.78 45.12
N GLY A 260 -22.79 4.38 43.84
CA GLY A 260 -23.78 3.46 43.25
C GLY A 260 -23.78 2.11 43.96
N TRP A 261 -22.57 1.59 44.22
CA TRP A 261 -22.36 0.38 45.01
C TRP A 261 -22.85 0.55 46.45
N ARG A 262 -22.72 1.71 47.09
CA ARG A 262 -23.17 1.90 48.49
C ARG A 262 -24.68 1.94 48.65
N ILE A 263 -25.42 2.43 47.66
CA ILE A 263 -26.90 2.43 47.67
C ILE A 263 -27.38 0.98 47.46
N TRP A 264 -26.78 0.30 46.49
CA TRP A 264 -26.98 -1.14 46.28
C TRP A 264 -26.59 -1.95 47.52
N TRP A 265 -25.46 -1.68 48.17
CA TRP A 265 -24.96 -2.39 49.37
C TRP A 265 -25.81 -2.13 50.61
N LYS A 266 -26.34 -0.91 50.78
CA LYS A 266 -27.28 -0.60 51.87
C LYS A 266 -28.66 -1.22 51.62
N TRP A 267 -29.14 -1.22 50.38
CA TRP A 267 -30.38 -1.89 50.00
C TRP A 267 -30.24 -3.42 50.15
N MET A 268 -29.09 -3.97 49.75
CA MET A 268 -28.76 -5.39 49.89
C MET A 268 -28.70 -5.85 51.35
N ARG A 269 -28.14 -5.03 52.24
CA ARG A 269 -28.18 -5.28 53.69
C ARG A 269 -29.58 -5.16 54.31
N LYS A 270 -30.47 -4.36 53.71
CA LYS A 270 -31.86 -4.21 54.18
C LYS A 270 -32.76 -5.36 53.73
N ASN A 271 -32.51 -5.95 52.56
CA ASN A 271 -33.29 -7.03 51.98
C ASN A 271 -32.38 -8.23 51.61
N PRO A 272 -31.84 -8.97 52.60
CA PRO A 272 -30.83 -10.01 52.35
C PRO A 272 -31.34 -11.17 51.48
N THR A 273 -32.63 -11.53 51.58
CA THR A 273 -33.28 -12.56 50.76
C THR A 273 -33.39 -12.15 49.30
N ILE A 274 -33.83 -10.94 48.99
CA ILE A 274 -33.91 -10.41 47.61
C ILE A 274 -32.51 -10.29 47.01
N THR A 275 -31.52 -9.93 47.82
CA THR A 275 -30.12 -9.84 47.41
C THR A 275 -29.56 -11.19 46.98
N LEU A 276 -29.73 -12.21 47.83
CA LEU A 276 -29.32 -13.57 47.52
C LEU A 276 -30.04 -14.09 46.26
N LEU A 277 -31.30 -13.73 46.08
CA LEU A 277 -32.10 -14.09 44.90
C LEU A 277 -31.61 -13.40 43.62
N VAL A 278 -31.23 -12.11 43.67
CA VAL A 278 -30.67 -11.41 42.50
C VAL A 278 -29.25 -11.88 42.19
N LEU A 279 -28.42 -12.14 43.21
CA LEU A 279 -27.07 -12.68 43.01
C LEU A 279 -27.14 -14.09 42.44
N SER A 280 -28.02 -14.94 42.97
CA SER A 280 -28.22 -16.30 42.47
C SER A 280 -28.81 -16.29 41.06
N LEU A 281 -29.79 -15.44 40.75
CA LEU A 281 -30.31 -15.27 39.39
C LEU A 281 -29.26 -14.74 38.41
N SER A 282 -28.40 -13.81 38.82
CA SER A 282 -27.33 -13.29 37.97
C SER A 282 -26.24 -14.33 37.70
N GLY A 283 -25.83 -15.09 38.73
CA GLY A 283 -24.93 -16.23 38.61
C GLY A 283 -25.53 -17.32 37.72
N LEU A 284 -26.81 -17.65 37.93
CA LEU A 284 -27.57 -18.59 37.12
C LEU A 284 -27.68 -18.11 35.67
N ALA A 285 -27.90 -16.82 35.42
CA ALA A 285 -27.97 -16.24 34.07
C ALA A 285 -26.61 -16.25 33.36
N THR A 286 -25.51 -15.99 34.06
CA THR A 286 -24.16 -16.14 33.47
C THR A 286 -23.84 -17.60 33.18
N VAL A 287 -24.16 -18.53 34.08
CA VAL A 287 -23.95 -19.97 33.86
C VAL A 287 -24.83 -20.46 32.71
N LEU A 288 -26.12 -20.10 32.68
CA LEU A 288 -27.05 -20.38 31.57
C LEU A 288 -26.57 -19.73 30.28
N GLY A 289 -26.05 -18.51 30.31
CA GLY A 289 -25.49 -17.84 29.12
C GLY A 289 -24.27 -18.57 28.56
N THR A 290 -23.35 -19.02 29.44
CA THR A 290 -22.21 -19.85 29.02
C THR A 290 -22.65 -21.24 28.54
N LEU A 291 -23.68 -21.83 29.16
CA LEU A 291 -24.22 -23.13 28.79
C LEU A 291 -24.97 -23.07 27.46
N VAL A 292 -25.81 -22.05 27.25
CA VAL A 292 -26.52 -21.79 25.99
C VAL A 292 -25.52 -21.42 24.91
N GLY A 293 -24.52 -20.59 25.19
CA GLY A 293 -23.44 -20.27 24.25
C GLY A 293 -22.64 -21.50 23.83
N THR A 294 -22.30 -22.38 24.77
CA THR A 294 -21.65 -23.67 24.45
C THR A 294 -22.59 -24.61 23.72
N GLN A 295 -23.87 -24.68 24.06
CA GLN A 295 -24.85 -25.49 23.33
C GLN A 295 -25.06 -24.97 21.90
N VAL A 296 -25.13 -23.66 21.69
CA VAL A 296 -25.21 -23.04 20.34
C VAL A 296 -23.93 -23.33 19.57
N TYR A 297 -22.76 -23.21 20.19
CA TYR A 297 -21.49 -23.57 19.55
C TYR A 297 -21.44 -25.05 19.17
N ILE A 298 -21.77 -25.95 20.10
CA ILE A 298 -21.83 -27.40 19.87
C ILE A 298 -22.85 -27.74 18.80
N GLN A 299 -24.04 -27.13 18.82
CA GLN A 299 -25.08 -27.33 17.82
C GLN A 299 -24.66 -26.79 16.45
N THR A 300 -23.98 -25.65 16.40
CA THR A 300 -23.45 -25.09 15.15
C THR A 300 -22.37 -26.00 14.57
N GLN A 301 -21.48 -26.52 15.42
CA GLN A 301 -20.48 -27.51 15.03
C GLN A 301 -21.11 -28.82 14.56
N LYS A 302 -22.15 -29.30 15.25
CA LYS A 302 -22.91 -30.51 14.86
C LYS A 302 -23.62 -30.31 13.52
N ASN A 303 -24.26 -29.16 13.32
CA ASN A 303 -24.91 -28.80 12.06
C ASN A 303 -23.89 -28.71 10.92
N GLN A 304 -22.71 -28.14 11.16
CA GLN A 304 -21.62 -28.13 10.17
C GLN A 304 -21.15 -29.54 9.82
N ARG A 305 -20.90 -30.39 10.83
CA ARG A 305 -20.52 -31.80 10.61
C ARG A 305 -21.59 -32.56 9.83
N GLN A 306 -22.87 -32.36 10.16
CA GLN A 306 -23.98 -33.02 9.48
C GLN A 306 -24.15 -32.52 8.03
N LEU A 307 -23.90 -31.23 7.79
CA LEU A 307 -23.85 -30.67 6.44
C LEU A 307 -22.71 -31.27 5.62
N GLU A 308 -21.51 -31.39 6.20
CA GLU A 308 -20.36 -32.02 5.55
C GLU A 308 -20.57 -33.54 5.30
N GLN A 309 -21.21 -34.24 6.24
CA GLN A 309 -21.63 -35.64 6.04
C GLN A 309 -22.63 -35.78 4.90
N ASN A 310 -23.68 -34.95 4.86
CA ASN A 310 -24.66 -34.96 3.78
C ASN A 310 -24.02 -34.66 2.42
N LYS A 311 -23.10 -33.69 2.34
CA LYS A 311 -22.33 -33.40 1.12
C LYS A 311 -21.47 -34.59 0.70
N SER A 312 -20.81 -35.25 1.66
CA SER A 312 -19.97 -36.43 1.42
C SER A 312 -20.80 -37.62 0.92
N GLU A 313 -21.98 -37.85 1.49
CA GLU A 313 -22.91 -38.89 1.02
C GLU A 313 -23.45 -38.59 -0.38
N GLN A 314 -23.85 -37.34 -0.64
CA GLN A 314 -24.24 -36.88 -1.98
C GLN A 314 -23.10 -37.05 -2.98
N PHE A 315 -21.88 -36.67 -2.63
CA PHE A 315 -20.68 -36.87 -3.44
C PHE A 315 -20.46 -38.34 -3.77
N LEU A 316 -20.44 -39.23 -2.77
CA LEU A 316 -20.26 -40.67 -2.97
C LEU A 316 -21.37 -41.27 -3.85
N SER A 317 -22.61 -40.81 -3.73
CA SER A 317 -23.71 -41.26 -4.58
C SER A 317 -23.53 -40.84 -6.05
N LEU A 318 -23.06 -39.62 -6.30
CA LEU A 318 -22.81 -39.09 -7.64
C LEU A 318 -21.57 -39.74 -8.27
N VAL A 319 -20.52 -40.00 -7.50
CA VAL A 319 -19.33 -40.75 -7.95
C VAL A 319 -19.70 -42.17 -8.34
N ARG A 320 -20.54 -42.87 -7.56
CA ARG A 320 -21.04 -44.20 -7.93
C ARG A 320 -21.86 -44.19 -9.22
N GLN A 321 -22.61 -43.11 -9.49
CA GLN A 321 -23.33 -42.93 -10.75
C GLN A 321 -22.40 -42.71 -11.95
N LEU A 322 -21.19 -42.18 -11.73
CA LEU A 322 -20.17 -41.99 -12.78
C LEU A 322 -19.42 -43.28 -13.13
N ASP A 323 -19.24 -44.19 -12.17
CA ASP A 323 -18.43 -45.41 -12.29
C ASP A 323 -19.25 -46.64 -12.74
N ALA A 324 -20.59 -46.62 -12.59
CA ALA A 324 -21.46 -47.72 -12.99
C ALA A 324 -21.74 -47.74 -14.52
N ASN A 325 -21.30 -48.81 -15.19
CA ASN A 325 -21.49 -49.13 -16.63
C ASN A 325 -22.98 -49.30 -17.04
N PRO A 326 -23.35 -49.04 -18.32
CA PRO A 326 -23.36 -47.76 -19.00
C PRO A 326 -24.72 -47.06 -18.76
N THR A 327 -24.77 -46.12 -17.83
CA THR A 327 -25.86 -45.14 -17.82
C THR A 327 -25.74 -44.25 -19.07
N SER A 328 -26.85 -43.76 -19.59
CA SER A 328 -26.87 -43.01 -20.85
C SER A 328 -25.88 -41.83 -20.79
N MET A 329 -25.32 -41.39 -21.92
CA MET A 329 -24.43 -40.21 -21.96
C MET A 329 -25.05 -38.97 -21.27
N GLY A 330 -26.39 -38.88 -21.29
CA GLY A 330 -27.15 -37.86 -20.56
C GLY A 330 -27.09 -38.00 -19.03
N ASP A 331 -27.02 -39.21 -18.49
CA ASP A 331 -26.88 -39.47 -17.05
C ASP A 331 -25.51 -39.06 -16.53
N ARG A 332 -24.43 -39.42 -17.24
CA ARG A 332 -23.07 -38.99 -16.89
C ARG A 332 -22.95 -37.46 -16.91
N THR A 333 -23.53 -36.82 -17.92
CA THR A 333 -23.59 -35.36 -18.02
C THR A 333 -24.35 -34.73 -16.86
N ARG A 334 -25.51 -35.29 -16.49
CA ARG A 334 -26.31 -34.81 -15.34
C ARG A 334 -25.56 -34.97 -14.02
N ALA A 335 -24.87 -36.08 -13.82
CA ALA A 335 -24.05 -36.29 -12.62
C ALA A 335 -22.91 -35.27 -12.51
N ILE A 336 -22.22 -34.95 -13.62
CA ILE A 336 -21.16 -33.94 -13.68
C ILE A 336 -21.70 -32.53 -13.35
N LEU A 337 -22.86 -32.17 -13.89
CA LEU A 337 -23.50 -30.89 -13.59
C LEU A 337 -23.95 -30.82 -12.12
N ALA A 338 -24.48 -31.92 -11.58
CA ALA A 338 -24.88 -32.01 -10.17
C ALA A 338 -23.67 -31.91 -9.23
N LEU A 339 -22.53 -32.54 -9.57
CA LEU A 339 -21.28 -32.39 -8.83
C LEU A 339 -20.85 -30.92 -8.72
N GLY A 340 -21.04 -30.13 -9.79
CA GLY A 340 -20.78 -28.69 -9.79
C GLY A 340 -21.47 -27.88 -8.70
N THR A 341 -22.61 -28.35 -8.21
CA THR A 341 -23.36 -27.68 -7.15
C THR A 341 -22.73 -27.89 -5.78
N ILE A 342 -21.92 -28.94 -5.64
CA ILE A 342 -21.20 -29.30 -4.42
C ILE A 342 -19.86 -28.58 -4.45
N GLN A 343 -19.81 -27.38 -3.84
CA GLN A 343 -18.59 -26.56 -3.74
C GLN A 343 -17.55 -27.18 -2.77
N ASP A 344 -17.03 -28.35 -3.10
CA ASP A 344 -16.05 -29.11 -2.32
C ASP A 344 -14.71 -29.23 -3.08
N PRO A 345 -13.56 -29.00 -2.42
CA PRO A 345 -12.22 -29.26 -2.98
C PRO A 345 -12.04 -30.63 -3.65
N GLN A 346 -12.61 -31.69 -3.08
CA GLN A 346 -12.50 -33.06 -3.62
C GLN A 346 -13.24 -33.20 -4.95
N VAL A 347 -14.40 -32.54 -5.07
CA VAL A 347 -15.18 -32.51 -6.31
C VAL A 347 -14.42 -31.76 -7.41
N LEU A 348 -13.80 -30.62 -7.07
CA LEU A 348 -12.99 -29.86 -8.01
C LEU A 348 -11.80 -30.66 -8.53
N GLN A 349 -11.08 -31.35 -7.65
CA GLN A 349 -10.00 -32.25 -8.04
C GLN A 349 -10.52 -33.35 -8.97
N LEU A 350 -11.62 -34.02 -8.62
CA LEU A 350 -12.21 -35.07 -9.45
C LEU A 350 -12.62 -34.57 -10.84
N LEU A 351 -13.28 -33.41 -10.92
CA LEU A 351 -13.70 -32.81 -12.18
C LEU A 351 -12.49 -32.45 -13.06
N VAL A 352 -11.41 -31.94 -12.46
CA VAL A 352 -10.17 -31.65 -13.18
C VAL A 352 -9.48 -32.94 -13.62
N ASP A 353 -9.44 -33.98 -12.79
CA ASP A 353 -8.89 -35.28 -13.16
C ASP A 353 -9.69 -35.93 -14.31
N LEU A 354 -11.02 -35.81 -14.29
CA LEU A 354 -11.90 -36.21 -15.39
C LEU A 354 -11.57 -35.42 -16.67
N LEU A 355 -11.34 -34.10 -16.57
CA LEU A 355 -10.93 -33.29 -17.72
C LEU A 355 -9.60 -33.75 -18.32
N GLY A 356 -8.67 -34.23 -17.48
CA GLY A 356 -7.36 -34.74 -17.88
C GLY A 356 -7.35 -36.19 -18.40
N GLN A 357 -8.46 -36.91 -18.29
CA GLN A 357 -8.58 -38.33 -18.69
C GLN A 357 -9.58 -38.53 -19.84
N GLU A 358 -10.65 -37.73 -19.88
CA GLU A 358 -11.72 -37.91 -20.84
C GLU A 358 -11.39 -37.41 -22.25
N THR A 359 -11.96 -38.10 -23.25
CA THR A 359 -11.78 -37.81 -24.68
C THR A 359 -13.09 -37.47 -25.39
N GLN A 360 -14.22 -37.81 -24.75
CA GLN A 360 -15.55 -37.59 -25.31
C GLN A 360 -15.93 -36.11 -25.22
N SER A 361 -16.16 -35.47 -26.37
CA SER A 361 -16.41 -34.03 -26.47
C SER A 361 -17.58 -33.54 -25.61
N GLN A 362 -18.68 -34.30 -25.54
CA GLN A 362 -19.86 -33.97 -24.73
C GLN A 362 -19.54 -33.91 -23.23
N ILE A 363 -18.78 -34.88 -22.73
CA ILE A 363 -18.38 -34.96 -21.32
C ILE A 363 -17.37 -33.87 -21.00
N VAL A 364 -16.36 -33.68 -21.86
CA VAL A 364 -15.38 -32.59 -21.72
C VAL A 364 -16.09 -31.24 -21.64
N ASN A 365 -17.07 -30.99 -22.51
CA ASN A 365 -17.87 -29.76 -22.49
C ASN A 365 -18.66 -29.60 -21.19
N ALA A 366 -19.27 -30.67 -20.67
CA ALA A 366 -20.00 -30.64 -19.40
C ALA A 366 -19.07 -30.33 -18.23
N VAL A 367 -17.92 -31.01 -18.16
CA VAL A 367 -16.89 -30.77 -17.12
C VAL A 367 -16.37 -29.34 -17.20
N GLN A 368 -16.05 -28.84 -18.40
CA GLN A 368 -15.64 -27.44 -18.60
C GLN A 368 -16.71 -26.46 -18.12
N GLN A 369 -17.98 -26.66 -18.48
CA GLN A 369 -19.09 -25.81 -18.04
C GLN A 369 -19.20 -25.79 -16.52
N THR A 370 -19.07 -26.95 -15.87
CA THR A 370 -19.10 -27.06 -14.42
C THR A 370 -17.91 -26.37 -13.73
N LEU A 371 -16.70 -26.54 -14.25
CA LEU A 371 -15.51 -25.89 -13.70
C LEU A 371 -15.59 -24.36 -13.88
N VAL A 372 -16.09 -23.89 -15.03
CA VAL A 372 -16.31 -22.48 -15.30
C VAL A 372 -17.39 -21.89 -14.39
N SER A 373 -18.50 -22.60 -14.14
CA SER A 373 -19.55 -22.13 -13.23
C SER A 373 -19.08 -22.07 -11.78
N THR A 374 -18.14 -22.93 -11.38
CA THR A 374 -17.51 -22.85 -10.05
C THR A 374 -16.58 -21.62 -9.92
N GLY A 375 -16.01 -21.17 -11.02
CA GLY A 375 -15.28 -19.91 -11.12
C GLY A 375 -13.86 -19.95 -10.56
N PRO A 376 -13.38 -18.86 -9.92
CA PRO A 376 -11.98 -18.71 -9.52
C PRO A 376 -11.43 -19.83 -8.62
N LYS A 377 -12.29 -20.49 -7.85
CA LYS A 377 -11.90 -21.62 -6.99
C LYS A 377 -11.35 -22.82 -7.76
N ALA A 378 -11.71 -22.97 -9.04
CA ALA A 378 -11.22 -24.06 -9.90
C ALA A 378 -9.83 -23.76 -10.50
N LEU A 379 -9.37 -22.51 -10.51
CA LEU A 379 -8.13 -22.10 -11.18
C LEU A 379 -6.86 -22.78 -10.62
N PRO A 380 -6.67 -22.97 -9.31
CA PRO A 380 -5.49 -23.67 -8.80
C PRO A 380 -5.38 -25.12 -9.30
N TYR A 381 -6.51 -25.82 -9.41
CA TYR A 381 -6.55 -27.20 -9.90
C TYR A 381 -6.30 -27.26 -11.41
N LEU A 382 -6.95 -26.39 -12.18
CA LEU A 382 -6.73 -26.26 -13.62
C LEU A 382 -5.29 -25.84 -13.95
N HIS A 383 -4.70 -24.96 -13.13
CA HIS A 383 -3.30 -24.55 -13.22
C HIS A 383 -2.36 -25.77 -13.11
N ASN A 384 -2.56 -26.61 -12.10
CA ASN A 384 -1.75 -27.82 -11.91
C ASN A 384 -1.90 -28.81 -13.07
N LEU A 385 -3.11 -29.03 -13.57
CA LEU A 385 -3.34 -29.89 -14.73
C LEU A 385 -2.68 -29.34 -16.00
N ASN A 386 -2.77 -28.02 -16.22
CA ASN A 386 -2.14 -27.35 -17.35
C ASN A 386 -0.61 -27.53 -17.33
N GLN A 387 0.01 -27.34 -16.16
CA GLN A 387 1.44 -27.60 -15.97
C GLN A 387 1.81 -29.05 -16.30
N LEU A 388 1.07 -30.00 -15.74
CA LEU A 388 1.33 -31.43 -15.94
C LEU A 388 1.28 -31.79 -17.43
N LEU A 389 0.18 -31.45 -18.11
CA LEU A 389 -0.01 -31.76 -19.52
C LEU A 389 1.03 -31.06 -20.41
N SER A 390 1.33 -29.78 -20.11
CA SER A 390 2.34 -29.02 -20.87
C SER A 390 3.74 -29.64 -20.72
N ASN A 391 4.10 -30.08 -19.51
CA ASN A 391 5.40 -30.71 -19.25
C ASN A 391 5.50 -32.10 -19.89
N GLU A 392 4.42 -32.88 -19.90
CA GLU A 392 4.38 -34.19 -20.57
C GLU A 392 4.57 -34.08 -22.09
N ILE A 393 3.91 -33.09 -22.72
CA ILE A 393 4.04 -32.82 -24.14
C ILE A 393 5.45 -32.32 -24.46
N ALA A 394 5.98 -31.38 -23.68
CA ALA A 394 7.31 -30.81 -23.88
C ALA A 394 8.45 -31.81 -23.68
N ALA A 395 8.28 -32.80 -22.78
CA ALA A 395 9.26 -33.86 -22.55
C ALA A 395 9.43 -34.83 -23.73
N GLY A 396 8.63 -34.70 -24.80
CA GLY A 396 8.78 -35.54 -26.00
C GLY A 396 8.40 -37.01 -25.78
N ARG A 397 7.70 -37.35 -24.69
CA ARG A 397 7.33 -38.73 -24.34
C ARG A 397 6.46 -39.43 -25.39
N TYR A 398 5.86 -38.67 -26.30
CA TYR A 398 4.92 -39.14 -27.31
C TYR A 398 5.39 -38.88 -28.76
N ILE A 399 6.68 -38.58 -28.98
CA ILE A 399 7.24 -38.35 -30.33
C ILE A 399 6.93 -39.53 -31.27
N ASP A 400 7.02 -40.77 -30.77
CA ASP A 400 6.73 -41.97 -31.55
C ASP A 400 5.24 -42.40 -31.54
N LYS A 401 4.35 -41.61 -30.91
CA LYS A 401 2.93 -41.96 -30.69
C LYS A 401 1.99 -40.79 -31.04
N PRO A 402 1.77 -40.49 -32.33
CA PRO A 402 1.03 -39.29 -32.77
C PRO A 402 -0.42 -39.26 -32.28
N ALA A 403 -1.09 -40.41 -32.17
CA ALA A 403 -2.46 -40.48 -31.65
C ALA A 403 -2.56 -40.09 -30.16
N GLN A 404 -1.58 -40.50 -29.34
CA GLN A 404 -1.56 -40.14 -27.91
C GLN A 404 -1.19 -38.66 -27.72
N LEU A 405 -0.27 -38.14 -28.54
CA LEU A 405 0.05 -36.72 -28.57
C LEU A 405 -1.16 -35.86 -28.92
N ALA A 406 -1.97 -36.29 -29.89
CA ALA A 406 -3.21 -35.59 -30.27
C ALA A 406 -4.21 -35.52 -29.11
N VAL A 407 -4.42 -36.63 -28.38
CA VAL A 407 -5.30 -36.67 -27.20
C VAL A 407 -4.79 -35.74 -26.09
N ARG A 408 -3.50 -35.80 -25.75
CA ARG A 408 -2.90 -34.92 -24.72
C ARG A 408 -2.98 -33.45 -25.11
N THR A 409 -2.79 -33.14 -26.39
CA THR A 409 -2.95 -31.78 -26.91
C THR A 409 -4.40 -31.31 -26.78
N GLN A 410 -5.38 -32.15 -27.12
CA GLN A 410 -6.80 -31.85 -26.96
C GLN A 410 -7.18 -31.59 -25.49
N GLN A 411 -6.65 -32.38 -24.55
CA GLN A 411 -6.86 -32.20 -23.11
C GLN A 411 -6.23 -30.90 -22.59
N LEU A 412 -5.02 -30.58 -23.04
CA LEU A 412 -4.36 -29.32 -22.71
C LEU A 412 -5.19 -28.13 -23.21
N GLN A 413 -5.66 -28.20 -24.46
CA GLN A 413 -6.53 -27.18 -25.04
C GLN A 413 -7.84 -27.01 -24.27
N ALA A 414 -8.47 -28.12 -23.87
CA ALA A 414 -9.68 -28.06 -23.07
C ALA A 414 -9.43 -27.39 -21.69
N THR A 415 -8.28 -27.67 -21.08
CA THR A 415 -7.85 -27.04 -19.82
C THR A 415 -7.58 -25.55 -20.00
N GLN A 416 -6.87 -25.17 -21.07
CA GLN A 416 -6.60 -23.77 -21.44
C GLN A 416 -7.87 -22.97 -21.70
N GLN A 417 -8.85 -23.56 -22.40
CA GLN A 417 -10.16 -22.95 -22.64
C GLN A 417 -10.95 -22.74 -21.36
N ALA A 418 -10.90 -23.70 -20.42
CA ALA A 418 -11.55 -23.54 -19.13
C ALA A 418 -10.94 -22.37 -18.34
N ILE A 419 -9.61 -22.30 -18.28
CA ILE A 419 -8.89 -21.19 -17.63
C ILE A 419 -9.26 -19.86 -18.28
N ALA A 420 -9.16 -19.75 -19.61
CA ALA A 420 -9.49 -18.52 -20.34
C ALA A 420 -10.94 -18.07 -20.11
N LYS A 421 -11.91 -18.99 -20.16
CA LYS A 421 -13.32 -18.69 -19.87
C LYS A 421 -13.51 -18.16 -18.45
N ILE A 422 -12.85 -18.75 -17.45
CA ILE A 422 -12.92 -18.26 -16.07
C ILE A 422 -12.33 -16.85 -15.98
N LEU A 423 -11.17 -16.59 -16.59
CA LEU A 423 -10.55 -15.26 -16.60
C LEU A 423 -11.49 -14.21 -17.21
N THR A 424 -12.16 -14.54 -18.32
CA THR A 424 -13.10 -13.63 -18.98
C THR A 424 -14.37 -13.39 -18.16
N ILE A 425 -15.00 -14.44 -17.63
CA ILE A 425 -16.29 -14.34 -16.91
C ILE A 425 -16.12 -13.66 -15.54
N TYR A 426 -15.01 -13.92 -14.85
CA TYR A 426 -14.75 -13.43 -13.50
C TYR A 426 -13.79 -12.22 -13.47
N SER A 427 -13.68 -11.51 -14.59
CA SER A 427 -12.97 -10.24 -14.75
C SER A 427 -13.15 -9.32 -13.53
N GLY A 428 -12.03 -8.86 -12.95
CA GLY A 428 -12.02 -7.99 -11.76
C GLY A 428 -12.26 -8.69 -10.40
N LYS A 429 -12.48 -10.00 -10.38
CA LYS A 429 -12.61 -10.82 -9.15
C LYS A 429 -11.48 -11.85 -9.04
N LEU A 430 -10.33 -11.55 -9.64
CA LEU A 430 -9.18 -12.46 -9.80
C LEU A 430 -7.99 -12.08 -8.91
N ALA A 431 -8.19 -11.17 -7.96
CA ALA A 431 -7.13 -10.74 -7.06
C ALA A 431 -6.57 -11.94 -6.26
N ALA A 432 -5.25 -12.01 -6.13
CA ALA A 432 -4.51 -13.05 -5.40
C ALA A 432 -4.55 -14.46 -6.01
N ILE A 433 -4.87 -14.60 -7.30
CA ILE A 433 -4.78 -15.89 -7.99
C ILE A 433 -3.38 -16.06 -8.59
N ASP A 434 -2.76 -17.20 -8.30
CA ASP A 434 -1.48 -17.59 -8.87
C ASP A 434 -1.67 -18.54 -10.07
N LEU A 435 -1.29 -18.05 -11.24
CA LEU A 435 -1.21 -18.78 -12.50
C LEU A 435 0.23 -18.75 -13.06
N SER A 436 1.24 -18.63 -12.20
CA SER A 436 2.64 -18.63 -12.59
C SER A 436 3.01 -19.83 -13.45
N ARG A 437 3.81 -19.64 -14.49
CA ARG A 437 4.25 -20.66 -15.45
C ARG A 437 3.15 -21.31 -16.29
N THR A 438 1.88 -20.98 -16.11
CA THR A 438 0.76 -21.59 -16.85
C THR A 438 0.96 -21.40 -18.36
N ASN A 439 0.70 -22.44 -19.14
CA ASN A 439 0.75 -22.38 -20.58
C ASN A 439 -0.63 -22.06 -21.17
N LEU A 440 -0.82 -20.80 -21.57
CA LEU A 440 -2.01 -20.24 -22.23
C LEU A 440 -1.67 -19.69 -23.63
N GLY A 441 -0.49 -20.02 -24.17
CA GLY A 441 -0.06 -19.55 -25.49
C GLY A 441 -0.28 -20.62 -26.56
N SER A 442 -0.39 -20.19 -27.83
CA SER A 442 -0.35 -21.13 -28.95
C SER A 442 1.07 -21.67 -29.13
N THR A 443 1.25 -23.00 -29.08
CA THR A 443 2.44 -23.64 -29.64
C THR A 443 2.30 -23.68 -31.17
N PHE A 444 3.40 -23.46 -31.92
CA PHE A 444 3.44 -23.32 -33.38
C PHE A 444 2.99 -24.56 -34.19
N THR A 445 2.36 -25.56 -33.58
CA THR A 445 1.92 -26.81 -34.21
C THR A 445 0.40 -26.89 -34.30
N SER A 446 -0.10 -26.64 -35.50
CA SER A 446 -1.37 -27.04 -36.14
C SER A 446 -2.51 -27.59 -35.25
N ALA A 447 -3.15 -26.69 -34.51
CA ALA A 447 -4.59 -26.53 -34.29
C ALA A 447 -4.72 -25.63 -33.04
N ALA A 448 -4.28 -24.38 -33.17
CA ALA A 448 -3.88 -23.57 -32.03
C ALA A 448 -5.09 -23.11 -31.20
N PHE A 449 -5.10 -23.47 -29.91
CA PHE A 449 -5.83 -22.71 -28.91
C PHE A 449 -5.47 -21.23 -29.06
N ASN A 450 -6.49 -20.38 -29.17
CA ASN A 450 -6.33 -18.94 -29.24
C ASN A 450 -6.84 -18.31 -27.95
N LEU A 451 -5.93 -17.69 -27.19
CA LEU A 451 -6.29 -16.97 -25.98
C LEU A 451 -6.92 -15.63 -26.36
N ASN A 452 -8.19 -15.43 -26.00
CA ASN A 452 -8.86 -14.14 -26.12
C ASN A 452 -9.26 -13.64 -24.71
N LEU A 453 -8.68 -12.52 -24.31
CA LEU A 453 -8.93 -11.77 -23.08
C LEU A 453 -9.18 -10.28 -23.39
N ASP A 454 -9.96 -10.01 -24.44
CA ASP A 454 -10.32 -8.66 -24.87
C ASP A 454 -11.07 -7.92 -23.74
N ARG A 455 -10.55 -6.76 -23.33
CA ARG A 455 -11.11 -5.90 -22.26
C ARG A 455 -11.34 -6.59 -20.92
N VAL A 456 -10.56 -7.64 -20.63
CA VAL A 456 -10.61 -8.34 -19.34
C VAL A 456 -9.79 -7.60 -18.28
N ASN A 457 -10.32 -7.51 -17.06
CA ASN A 457 -9.61 -6.99 -15.89
C ASN A 457 -8.91 -8.14 -15.16
N LEU A 458 -7.59 -8.14 -15.28
CA LEU A 458 -6.63 -9.10 -14.73
C LEU A 458 -5.84 -8.49 -13.57
N ALA A 459 -6.31 -7.39 -12.98
CA ALA A 459 -5.70 -6.76 -11.82
C ALA A 459 -5.46 -7.75 -10.67
N GLY A 460 -4.23 -7.74 -10.13
CA GLY A 460 -3.84 -8.55 -8.96
C GLY A 460 -3.57 -10.03 -9.23
N ILE A 461 -3.57 -10.48 -10.50
CA ILE A 461 -3.22 -11.86 -10.85
C ILE A 461 -1.69 -12.04 -10.90
N VAL A 462 -1.19 -13.20 -10.48
CA VAL A 462 0.23 -13.55 -10.57
C VAL A 462 0.44 -14.49 -11.75
N LEU A 463 1.22 -14.07 -12.74
CA LEU A 463 1.49 -14.79 -14.00
C LEU A 463 3.00 -14.91 -14.25
N ARG A 464 3.78 -15.10 -13.19
CA ARG A 464 5.24 -15.15 -13.30
C ARG A 464 5.68 -16.30 -14.19
N GLY A 465 6.44 -16.02 -15.24
CA GLY A 465 6.89 -17.05 -16.19
C GLY A 465 5.78 -17.71 -17.01
N ALA A 466 4.54 -17.22 -16.94
CA ALA A 466 3.43 -17.79 -17.71
C ALA A 466 3.61 -17.56 -19.21
N ASN A 467 3.12 -18.47 -20.04
CA ASN A 467 3.15 -18.35 -21.49
C ASN A 467 1.78 -17.90 -22.01
N LEU A 468 1.72 -16.71 -22.61
CA LEU A 468 0.57 -16.11 -23.27
C LEU A 468 0.91 -15.70 -24.72
N ASN A 469 1.87 -16.39 -25.35
CA ASN A 469 2.28 -16.11 -26.73
C ASN A 469 1.07 -16.12 -27.68
N SER A 470 1.05 -15.18 -28.62
CA SER A 470 0.01 -14.98 -29.63
C SER A 470 -1.40 -14.71 -29.07
N GLY A 471 -1.55 -14.41 -27.78
CA GLY A 471 -2.85 -14.09 -27.20
C GLY A 471 -3.39 -12.74 -27.69
N SER A 472 -4.71 -12.63 -27.77
CA SER A 472 -5.45 -11.38 -27.95
C SER A 472 -5.89 -10.83 -26.60
N LEU A 473 -5.33 -9.70 -26.17
CA LEU A 473 -5.63 -9.00 -24.92
C LEU A 473 -5.83 -7.46 -25.10
N PRO A 474 -6.44 -6.97 -26.20
CA PRO A 474 -6.68 -5.55 -26.42
C PRO A 474 -7.56 -4.94 -25.33
N GLY A 475 -7.18 -3.77 -24.83
CA GLY A 475 -7.90 -3.03 -23.80
C GLY A 475 -7.98 -3.74 -22.44
N SER A 476 -7.20 -4.82 -22.23
CA SER A 476 -7.13 -5.51 -20.94
C SER A 476 -6.56 -4.59 -19.85
N SER A 477 -7.03 -4.73 -18.61
CA SER A 477 -6.51 -3.96 -17.47
C SER A 477 -5.76 -4.87 -16.52
N TRP A 478 -4.50 -4.56 -16.26
CA TRP A 478 -3.60 -5.32 -15.39
C TRP A 478 -3.36 -4.63 -14.05
N ARG A 479 -4.00 -3.49 -13.88
CA ARG A 479 -4.00 -2.69 -12.67
C ARG A 479 -5.44 -2.29 -12.34
N GLY A 480 -5.80 -2.36 -11.07
CA GLY A 480 -7.12 -2.01 -10.54
C GLY A 480 -6.98 -1.30 -9.20
N LYS A 481 -7.97 -0.48 -8.86
CA LYS A 481 -8.07 0.19 -7.57
C LYS A 481 -8.18 -0.85 -6.45
N GLY A 482 -7.61 -0.53 -5.30
CA GLY A 482 -7.77 -1.33 -4.09
C GLY A 482 -9.17 -1.26 -3.46
N GLU A 483 -9.28 -1.77 -2.23
CA GLU A 483 -10.54 -1.74 -1.46
C GLU A 483 -10.95 -0.31 -1.10
N ASP A 484 -9.99 0.61 -1.01
CA ASP A 484 -10.25 2.02 -0.72
C ASP A 484 -10.87 2.79 -1.90
N GLY A 485 -10.83 2.24 -3.12
CA GLY A 485 -11.37 2.84 -4.34
C GLY A 485 -10.54 3.99 -4.93
N HIS A 486 -9.34 4.22 -4.41
CA HIS A 486 -8.38 5.20 -4.88
C HIS A 486 -7.32 4.55 -5.79
N TRP A 487 -6.62 5.37 -6.57
CA TRP A 487 -5.50 4.94 -7.40
C TRP A 487 -4.20 5.40 -6.75
N ASP A 488 -3.12 4.68 -7.04
CA ASP A 488 -1.75 4.95 -6.60
C ASP A 488 -1.57 4.78 -5.07
N THR A 489 -2.45 3.98 -4.47
CA THR A 489 -2.46 3.63 -3.04
C THR A 489 -1.87 2.25 -2.81
N SER A 490 -1.46 1.96 -1.57
CA SER A 490 -0.78 0.71 -1.20
C SER A 490 -1.58 -0.57 -1.45
N ASP A 491 -2.90 -0.48 -1.59
CA ASP A 491 -3.83 -1.60 -1.77
C ASP A 491 -4.23 -1.84 -3.23
N ASP A 492 -3.68 -1.08 -4.18
CA ASP A 492 -3.91 -1.29 -5.60
C ASP A 492 -3.65 -2.74 -6.02
N ALA A 493 -4.60 -3.31 -6.76
CA ALA A 493 -4.46 -4.63 -7.34
C ALA A 493 -3.61 -4.55 -8.62
N ILE A 494 -2.31 -4.86 -8.50
CA ILE A 494 -1.37 -4.86 -9.62
C ILE A 494 -1.02 -6.31 -9.97
N ALA A 495 -1.18 -6.68 -11.25
CA ALA A 495 -0.78 -7.99 -11.74
C ALA A 495 0.76 -8.16 -11.73
N ASP A 496 1.26 -9.40 -11.72
CA ASP A 496 2.69 -9.67 -11.86
C ASP A 496 2.99 -10.51 -13.10
N LEU A 497 3.73 -9.92 -14.05
CA LEU A 497 4.09 -10.50 -15.34
C LEU A 497 5.61 -10.73 -15.45
N THR A 498 6.33 -10.77 -14.33
CA THR A 498 7.76 -11.06 -14.30
C THR A 498 8.07 -12.38 -15.00
N ASP A 499 9.08 -12.44 -15.87
CA ASP A 499 9.47 -13.61 -16.68
C ASP A 499 8.43 -14.15 -17.69
N ALA A 500 7.25 -13.53 -17.80
CA ALA A 500 6.19 -14.03 -18.68
C ALA A 500 6.59 -14.01 -20.18
N GLN A 501 6.01 -14.91 -20.96
CA GLN A 501 6.19 -14.98 -22.41
C GLN A 501 4.92 -14.48 -23.11
N MET A 502 5.02 -13.42 -23.89
CA MET A 502 3.91 -12.77 -24.61
C MET A 502 4.34 -12.41 -26.04
N LYS A 503 5.12 -13.28 -26.68
CA LYS A 503 5.60 -13.09 -28.05
C LYS A 503 4.41 -12.99 -29.00
N ALA A 504 4.45 -12.02 -29.91
CA ALA A 504 3.36 -11.77 -30.87
C ALA A 504 1.96 -11.59 -30.26
N ALA A 505 1.86 -11.28 -28.95
CA ALA A 505 0.58 -10.98 -28.32
C ALA A 505 0.04 -9.62 -28.75
N ASN A 506 -1.28 -9.47 -28.78
CA ASN A 506 -1.96 -8.21 -29.03
C ASN A 506 -2.40 -7.60 -27.68
N LEU A 507 -1.74 -6.54 -27.26
CA LEU A 507 -2.00 -5.75 -26.04
C LEU A 507 -2.39 -4.30 -26.38
N THR A 508 -2.99 -4.08 -27.56
CA THR A 508 -3.39 -2.74 -28.01
C THR A 508 -4.30 -2.06 -26.99
N GLY A 509 -3.93 -0.84 -26.58
CA GLY A 509 -4.69 -0.09 -25.57
C GLY A 509 -4.77 -0.71 -24.18
N ALA A 510 -3.97 -1.75 -23.87
CA ALA A 510 -3.98 -2.37 -22.55
C ALA A 510 -3.45 -1.41 -21.47
N ASN A 511 -4.01 -1.49 -20.26
CA ASN A 511 -3.51 -0.77 -19.09
C ASN A 511 -2.54 -1.65 -18.30
N LEU A 512 -1.25 -1.43 -18.53
CA LEU A 512 -0.08 -2.07 -17.91
C LEU A 512 0.67 -1.10 -16.97
N SER A 513 0.02 -0.02 -16.53
CA SER A 513 0.68 0.98 -15.68
C SER A 513 1.11 0.39 -14.35
N GLY A 514 2.35 0.67 -13.93
CA GLY A 514 2.93 0.17 -12.68
C GLY A 514 3.17 -1.35 -12.63
N VAL A 515 2.88 -2.10 -13.70
CA VAL A 515 2.97 -3.56 -13.69
C VAL A 515 4.44 -4.02 -13.70
N PRO A 516 4.86 -4.91 -12.79
CA PRO A 516 6.14 -5.56 -12.87
C PRO A 516 6.16 -6.57 -14.02
N MET A 517 7.05 -6.30 -14.98
CA MET A 517 7.27 -7.06 -16.21
C MET A 517 8.78 -7.29 -16.44
N ASN A 518 9.54 -7.46 -15.35
CA ASN A 518 10.97 -7.71 -15.44
C ASN A 518 11.22 -9.01 -16.21
N ARG A 519 12.19 -9.01 -17.15
CA ARG A 519 12.53 -10.15 -18.02
C ARG A 519 11.36 -10.69 -18.86
N ILE A 520 10.28 -9.92 -19.04
CA ILE A 520 9.17 -10.32 -19.91
C ILE A 520 9.65 -10.45 -21.36
N ASN A 521 9.09 -11.40 -22.11
CA ASN A 521 9.33 -11.53 -23.54
C ASN A 521 8.12 -11.07 -24.35
N LEU A 522 8.18 -9.85 -24.87
CA LEU A 522 7.18 -9.21 -25.70
C LEU A 522 7.61 -9.17 -27.17
N MET A 523 8.57 -10.00 -27.61
CA MET A 523 9.09 -9.98 -28.98
C MET A 523 7.94 -10.03 -30.01
N ARG A 524 7.93 -9.07 -30.95
CA ARG A 524 6.89 -8.90 -31.99
C ARG A 524 5.46 -8.66 -31.47
N ALA A 525 5.27 -8.34 -30.19
CA ALA A 525 3.96 -7.99 -29.65
C ALA A 525 3.47 -6.63 -30.18
N ASN A 526 2.15 -6.45 -30.17
CA ASN A 526 1.49 -5.18 -30.50
C ASN A 526 0.99 -4.50 -29.23
N LEU A 527 1.64 -3.41 -28.84
CA LEU A 527 1.35 -2.56 -27.68
C LEU A 527 0.95 -1.14 -28.10
N ASN A 528 0.46 -0.96 -29.33
CA ASN A 528 0.04 0.36 -29.81
C ASN A 528 -0.99 0.97 -28.84
N SER A 529 -0.77 2.23 -28.48
CA SER A 529 -1.60 2.99 -27.53
C SER A 529 -1.76 2.35 -26.13
N ALA A 530 -0.94 1.36 -25.77
CA ALA A 530 -0.96 0.78 -24.43
C ALA A 530 -0.42 1.77 -23.38
N ASN A 531 -0.93 1.70 -22.17
CA ASN A 531 -0.45 2.46 -21.04
C ASN A 531 0.52 1.62 -20.20
N LEU A 532 1.82 1.90 -20.29
CA LEU A 532 2.93 1.28 -19.57
C LEU A 532 3.60 2.27 -18.60
N ALA A 533 2.91 3.35 -18.23
CA ALA A 533 3.48 4.36 -17.34
C ALA A 533 3.90 3.73 -16.01
N HIS A 534 5.08 4.09 -15.50
CA HIS A 534 5.66 3.55 -14.27
C HIS A 534 5.91 2.03 -14.26
N ALA A 535 5.77 1.33 -15.40
CA ALA A 535 5.99 -0.11 -15.46
C ALA A 535 7.49 -0.48 -15.30
N SER A 536 7.75 -1.66 -14.75
CA SER A 536 9.11 -2.17 -14.57
C SER A 536 9.41 -3.24 -15.62
N LEU A 537 10.27 -2.92 -16.58
CA LEU A 537 10.66 -3.70 -17.76
C LEU A 537 12.16 -3.98 -17.77
N ASN A 538 12.79 -4.14 -16.60
CA ASN A 538 14.23 -4.45 -16.53
C ASN A 538 14.52 -5.76 -17.26
N ASP A 539 15.56 -5.76 -18.10
CA ASP A 539 15.99 -6.90 -18.92
C ASP A 539 14.88 -7.48 -19.83
N ALA A 540 13.82 -6.71 -20.12
CA ALA A 540 12.72 -7.14 -20.97
C ALA A 540 13.14 -7.26 -22.45
N ASN A 541 12.53 -8.18 -23.18
CA ASN A 541 12.69 -8.32 -24.62
C ASN A 541 11.48 -7.75 -25.36
N LEU A 542 11.61 -6.54 -25.87
CA LEU A 542 10.66 -5.78 -26.69
C LEU A 542 11.12 -5.72 -28.16
N SER A 543 11.99 -6.63 -28.62
CA SER A 543 12.51 -6.60 -29.99
C SER A 543 11.38 -6.74 -31.02
N SER A 544 11.41 -5.88 -32.04
CA SER A 544 10.39 -5.79 -33.09
C SER A 544 8.95 -5.56 -32.61
N THR A 545 8.76 -5.01 -31.41
CA THR A 545 7.43 -4.63 -30.90
C THR A 545 6.86 -3.42 -31.62
N GLN A 546 5.53 -3.35 -31.69
CA GLN A 546 4.81 -2.14 -32.09
C GLN A 546 4.36 -1.40 -30.83
N LEU A 547 4.81 -0.16 -30.65
CA LEU A 547 4.56 0.68 -29.47
C LEU A 547 4.07 2.07 -29.90
N VAL A 548 3.43 2.17 -31.07
CA VAL A 548 3.01 3.45 -31.64
C VAL A 548 1.99 4.13 -30.71
N GLY A 549 2.31 5.34 -30.28
CA GLY A 549 1.50 6.11 -29.33
C GLY A 549 1.39 5.51 -27.93
N ALA A 550 2.21 4.52 -27.56
CA ALA A 550 2.21 3.94 -26.23
C ALA A 550 2.73 4.93 -25.18
N ASN A 551 2.22 4.86 -23.95
CA ASN A 551 2.68 5.68 -22.83
C ASN A 551 3.63 4.88 -21.94
N LEU A 552 4.93 5.14 -22.00
CA LEU A 552 5.97 4.59 -21.11
C LEU A 552 6.58 5.66 -20.20
N GLN A 553 5.83 6.72 -19.86
CA GLN A 553 6.30 7.77 -18.96
C GLN A 553 6.77 7.17 -17.62
N ASN A 554 7.96 7.57 -17.15
CA ASN A 554 8.58 7.05 -15.92
C ASN A 554 8.78 5.52 -15.89
N ALA A 555 8.69 4.81 -17.02
CA ALA A 555 8.95 3.37 -17.05
C ALA A 555 10.43 3.05 -16.84
N ILE A 556 10.73 1.89 -16.28
CA ILE A 556 12.09 1.42 -16.03
C ILE A 556 12.43 0.32 -17.04
N LEU A 557 13.31 0.59 -17.99
CA LEU A 557 13.74 -0.28 -19.09
C LEU A 557 15.26 -0.57 -19.05
N THR A 558 15.85 -0.64 -17.85
CA THR A 558 17.28 -0.95 -17.69
C THR A 558 17.64 -2.25 -18.42
N ASN A 559 18.69 -2.25 -19.24
CA ASN A 559 19.12 -3.40 -20.05
C ASN A 559 18.06 -3.99 -21.01
N ALA A 560 16.92 -3.33 -21.23
CA ALA A 560 15.88 -3.86 -22.11
C ALA A 560 16.34 -3.89 -23.57
N SER A 561 15.82 -4.84 -24.34
CA SER A 561 16.06 -4.96 -25.79
C SER A 561 14.86 -4.47 -26.55
N LEU A 562 14.98 -3.34 -27.24
CA LEU A 562 13.98 -2.77 -28.15
C LEU A 562 14.44 -2.86 -29.62
N THR A 563 15.45 -3.65 -29.95
CA THR A 563 16.01 -3.74 -31.31
C THR A 563 14.92 -3.89 -32.38
N GLY A 564 14.89 -2.97 -33.34
CA GLY A 564 13.91 -2.96 -34.43
C GLY A 564 12.46 -2.67 -34.03
N ALA A 565 12.19 -2.18 -32.81
CA ALA A 565 10.85 -1.78 -32.38
C ALA A 565 10.39 -0.48 -33.04
N ASN A 566 9.08 -0.27 -33.06
CA ASN A 566 8.44 0.95 -33.55
C ASN A 566 7.84 1.74 -32.37
N LEU A 567 8.51 2.84 -31.99
CA LEU A 567 8.15 3.78 -30.93
C LEU A 567 7.48 5.06 -31.47
N GLY A 568 6.97 5.07 -32.71
CA GLY A 568 6.40 6.27 -33.33
C GLY A 568 5.38 6.96 -32.43
N ALA A 569 5.56 8.26 -32.17
CA ALA A 569 4.73 9.08 -31.27
C ALA A 569 4.56 8.54 -29.83
N ALA A 570 5.38 7.57 -29.38
CA ALA A 570 5.34 7.06 -28.02
C ALA A 570 5.84 8.09 -27.01
N ASN A 571 5.42 7.96 -25.75
CA ASN A 571 5.85 8.81 -24.65
C ASN A 571 6.78 8.06 -23.70
N LEU A 572 8.08 8.30 -23.77
CA LEU A 572 9.12 7.82 -22.86
C LEU A 572 9.70 8.94 -21.97
N SER A 573 8.96 10.03 -21.75
CA SER A 573 9.41 11.12 -20.88
C SER A 573 9.78 10.58 -19.49
N HIS A 574 10.94 10.98 -18.98
CA HIS A 574 11.49 10.54 -17.69
C HIS A 574 11.73 9.03 -17.54
N ALA A 575 11.66 8.25 -18.62
CA ALA A 575 11.94 6.82 -18.56
C ALA A 575 13.43 6.54 -18.29
N ASN A 576 13.72 5.39 -17.67
CA ASN A 576 15.07 4.93 -17.44
C ASN A 576 15.45 3.82 -18.43
N LEU A 577 16.25 4.15 -19.44
CA LEU A 577 16.75 3.25 -20.48
C LEU A 577 18.27 3.03 -20.36
N TYR A 578 18.81 3.09 -19.13
CA TYR A 578 20.22 2.79 -18.87
C TYR A 578 20.60 1.45 -19.52
N THR A 579 21.65 1.46 -20.35
CA THR A 579 22.20 0.30 -21.08
C THR A 579 21.19 -0.46 -21.95
N ALA A 580 20.07 0.15 -22.34
CA ALA A 580 19.09 -0.46 -23.24
C ALA A 580 19.63 -0.59 -24.68
N ARG A 581 19.17 -1.62 -25.40
CA ARG A 581 19.50 -1.88 -26.82
C ARG A 581 18.36 -1.44 -27.73
N LEU A 582 18.57 -0.39 -28.50
CA LEU A 582 17.60 0.28 -29.38
C LEU A 582 18.10 0.38 -30.83
N SER A 583 19.06 -0.46 -31.23
CA SER A 583 19.55 -0.48 -32.60
C SER A 583 18.40 -0.74 -33.60
N ARG A 584 18.40 0.03 -34.70
CA ARG A 584 17.38 0.00 -35.77
C ARG A 584 15.94 0.30 -35.32
N VAL A 585 15.74 0.93 -34.17
CA VAL A 585 14.41 1.40 -33.74
C VAL A 585 13.90 2.52 -34.64
N SER A 586 12.59 2.54 -34.91
CA SER A 586 11.90 3.72 -35.43
C SER A 586 11.26 4.47 -34.27
N ALA A 587 11.75 5.66 -33.97
CA ALA A 587 11.32 6.55 -32.88
C ALA A 587 10.92 7.94 -33.44
N LEU A 588 10.16 7.92 -34.53
CA LEU A 588 9.61 9.12 -35.17
C LEU A 588 8.69 9.88 -34.21
N ASP A 589 8.94 11.17 -34.02
CA ASP A 589 8.15 12.05 -33.13
C ASP A 589 7.99 11.53 -31.68
N THR A 590 8.90 10.65 -31.24
CA THR A 590 8.87 10.08 -29.90
C THR A 590 9.26 11.13 -28.86
N LYS A 591 8.55 11.13 -27.73
CA LYS A 591 8.84 12.00 -26.58
C LYS A 591 9.80 11.29 -25.63
N LEU A 592 11.03 11.78 -25.49
CA LEU A 592 12.08 11.21 -24.63
C LEU A 592 12.60 12.24 -23.61
N GLN A 593 11.86 13.33 -23.36
CA GLN A 593 12.31 14.44 -22.52
C GLN A 593 12.75 13.93 -21.15
N SER A 594 13.92 14.40 -20.70
CA SER A 594 14.51 14.03 -19.40
C SER A 594 14.71 12.52 -19.17
N ALA A 595 14.71 11.68 -20.21
CA ALA A 595 14.98 10.27 -20.08
C ALA A 595 16.47 9.99 -19.76
N ASN A 596 16.72 8.92 -19.01
CA ASN A 596 18.07 8.41 -18.78
C ASN A 596 18.43 7.39 -19.86
N LEU A 597 19.37 7.75 -20.74
CA LEU A 597 19.82 7.01 -21.92
C LEU A 597 21.33 6.70 -21.85
N ILE A 598 21.91 6.70 -20.65
CA ILE A 598 23.35 6.45 -20.47
C ILE A 598 23.69 5.06 -21.01
N LYS A 599 24.74 4.98 -21.83
CA LYS A 599 25.26 3.73 -22.45
C LYS A 599 24.23 2.95 -23.28
N SER A 600 23.15 3.58 -23.72
CA SER A 600 22.19 2.93 -24.63
C SER A 600 22.75 2.83 -26.05
N ASP A 601 22.37 1.77 -26.77
CA ASP A 601 22.73 1.55 -28.18
C ASP A 601 21.57 1.95 -29.10
N TRP A 602 21.79 2.89 -30.02
CA TRP A 602 20.84 3.43 -31.00
C TRP A 602 21.33 3.27 -32.44
N GLN A 603 22.29 2.36 -32.68
CA GLN A 603 22.90 2.20 -33.99
C GLN A 603 21.88 2.02 -35.11
N GLY A 604 21.93 2.87 -36.13
CA GLY A 604 21.01 2.83 -37.27
C GLY A 604 19.54 3.12 -36.95
N ALA A 605 19.23 3.69 -35.77
CA ALA A 605 17.87 4.10 -35.42
C ALA A 605 17.40 5.34 -36.19
N ASP A 606 16.09 5.57 -36.22
CA ASP A 606 15.46 6.77 -36.72
C ASP A 606 14.79 7.54 -35.58
N LEU A 607 15.36 8.67 -35.21
CA LEU A 607 14.89 9.59 -34.16
C LEU A 607 14.40 10.91 -34.76
N SER A 608 14.04 10.92 -36.05
CA SER A 608 13.62 12.15 -36.72
C SER A 608 12.39 12.75 -36.03
N GLY A 609 12.44 14.06 -35.73
CA GLY A 609 11.38 14.77 -35.00
C GLY A 609 11.25 14.43 -33.51
N ALA A 610 12.05 13.50 -32.98
CA ALA A 610 11.99 13.13 -31.57
C ALA A 610 12.40 14.29 -30.64
N ASP A 611 11.85 14.28 -29.43
CA ASP A 611 12.21 15.24 -28.38
C ASP A 611 13.10 14.58 -27.32
N LEU A 612 14.39 14.82 -27.42
CA LEU A 612 15.45 14.38 -26.50
C LEU A 612 15.92 15.51 -25.57
N SER A 613 15.12 16.56 -25.37
CA SER A 613 15.51 17.68 -24.52
C SER A 613 15.76 17.24 -23.08
N SER A 614 16.83 17.78 -22.47
CA SER A 614 17.29 17.48 -21.11
C SER A 614 17.57 16.00 -20.83
N THR A 615 17.74 15.16 -21.84
CA THR A 615 18.13 13.75 -21.68
C THR A 615 19.56 13.58 -21.19
N ASN A 616 19.86 12.40 -20.64
CA ASN A 616 21.23 11.96 -20.42
C ASN A 616 21.62 10.85 -21.38
N LEU A 617 22.37 11.19 -22.43
CA LEU A 617 22.90 10.32 -23.48
C LEU A 617 24.40 10.02 -23.28
N SER A 618 24.95 10.20 -22.08
CA SER A 618 26.38 9.99 -21.82
C SER A 618 26.81 8.58 -22.21
N ASN A 619 27.87 8.46 -23.01
CA ASN A 619 28.40 7.19 -23.53
C ASN A 619 27.41 6.37 -24.38
N ALA A 620 26.33 6.97 -24.88
CA ALA A 620 25.42 6.28 -25.80
C ALA A 620 26.04 6.13 -27.19
N ASP A 621 25.60 5.12 -27.95
CA ASP A 621 26.01 4.91 -29.34
C ASP A 621 24.88 5.27 -30.31
N LEU A 622 25.00 6.41 -30.99
CA LEU A 622 24.08 6.91 -32.01
C LEU A 622 24.75 6.91 -33.40
N SER A 623 25.66 5.97 -33.66
CA SER A 623 26.29 5.86 -34.97
C SER A 623 25.30 5.42 -36.05
N ALA A 624 25.41 6.04 -37.23
CA ALA A 624 24.49 5.89 -38.36
C ALA A 624 23.01 6.18 -38.05
N THR A 625 22.72 6.90 -36.96
CA THR A 625 21.36 7.27 -36.57
C THR A 625 20.85 8.48 -37.36
N ARG A 626 19.56 8.49 -37.71
CA ARG A 626 18.87 9.68 -38.25
C ARG A 626 18.32 10.53 -37.11
N LEU A 627 18.85 11.73 -36.93
CA LEU A 627 18.47 12.72 -35.90
C LEU A 627 17.91 14.01 -36.55
N SER A 628 17.28 13.87 -37.71
CA SER A 628 16.80 15.03 -38.45
C SER A 628 15.64 15.72 -37.73
N SER A 629 15.72 17.04 -37.55
CA SER A 629 14.72 17.82 -36.80
C SER A 629 14.52 17.40 -35.33
N THR A 630 15.49 16.70 -34.74
CA THR A 630 15.43 16.24 -33.35
C THR A 630 15.74 17.38 -32.37
N ASN A 631 14.96 17.49 -31.28
CA ASN A 631 15.25 18.45 -30.20
C ASN A 631 16.25 17.85 -29.20
N LEU A 632 17.49 18.34 -29.18
CA LEU A 632 18.57 17.91 -28.28
C LEU A 632 18.94 19.00 -27.26
N ARG A 633 18.06 19.98 -27.02
CA ARG A 633 18.35 21.10 -26.11
C ARG A 633 18.71 20.60 -24.72
N GLN A 634 19.78 21.14 -24.15
CA GLN A 634 20.26 20.81 -22.79
C GLN A 634 20.60 19.32 -22.56
N ALA A 635 20.70 18.51 -23.63
CA ALA A 635 21.05 17.10 -23.50
C ALA A 635 22.50 16.92 -23.01
N GLN A 636 22.70 15.95 -22.11
CA GLN A 636 24.04 15.54 -21.67
C GLN A 636 24.54 14.47 -22.63
N MET A 637 25.52 14.79 -23.47
CA MET A 637 25.99 13.95 -24.58
C MET A 637 27.51 13.68 -24.49
N GLN A 638 28.03 13.59 -23.27
CA GLN A 638 29.45 13.38 -23.05
C GLN A 638 29.86 11.99 -23.56
N TYR A 639 30.95 11.91 -24.32
CA TYR A 639 31.48 10.67 -24.89
C TYR A 639 30.48 9.91 -25.78
N ILE A 640 29.46 10.59 -26.32
CA ILE A 640 28.51 9.99 -27.26
C ILE A 640 29.21 9.63 -28.58
N ASN A 641 28.83 8.50 -29.18
CA ASN A 641 29.24 8.17 -30.54
C ASN A 641 28.17 8.67 -31.54
N LEU A 642 28.51 9.63 -32.40
CA LEU A 642 27.64 10.18 -33.45
C LEU A 642 28.23 9.93 -34.85
N GLN A 643 29.09 8.92 -35.00
CA GLN A 643 29.73 8.62 -36.28
C GLN A 643 28.68 8.39 -37.38
N ASN A 644 28.80 9.09 -38.50
CA ASN A 644 27.88 9.02 -39.64
C ASN A 644 26.41 9.33 -39.31
N ALA A 645 26.12 10.01 -38.19
CA ALA A 645 24.77 10.40 -37.83
C ALA A 645 24.27 11.59 -38.67
N ASP A 646 22.99 11.62 -39.00
CA ASP A 646 22.34 12.75 -39.69
C ASP A 646 21.72 13.71 -38.68
N LEU A 647 22.35 14.86 -38.44
CA LEU A 647 21.95 15.88 -37.47
C LEU A 647 21.29 17.10 -38.14
N ARG A 648 20.89 17.03 -39.42
CA ARG A 648 20.25 18.16 -40.10
C ARG A 648 19.02 18.64 -39.34
N LEU A 649 18.87 19.95 -39.18
CA LEU A 649 17.76 20.58 -38.44
C LEU A 649 17.68 20.21 -36.94
N ALA A 650 18.65 19.47 -36.39
CA ALA A 650 18.66 19.15 -34.97
C ALA A 650 18.96 20.40 -34.12
N ASP A 651 18.31 20.52 -32.97
CA ASP A 651 18.53 21.62 -32.03
C ASP A 651 19.47 21.22 -30.90
N LEU A 652 20.74 21.61 -30.99
CA LEU A 652 21.79 21.24 -30.03
C LEU A 652 21.99 22.28 -28.92
N ARG A 653 21.17 23.34 -28.85
CA ARG A 653 21.43 24.48 -27.94
C ARG A 653 21.52 24.05 -26.47
N GLY A 654 22.64 24.36 -25.84
CA GLY A 654 22.92 24.00 -24.44
C GLY A 654 23.28 22.53 -24.21
N ALA A 655 23.43 21.72 -25.27
CA ALA A 655 23.89 20.34 -25.15
C ALA A 655 25.37 20.30 -24.74
N ASN A 656 25.76 19.27 -23.98
CA ASN A 656 27.14 19.02 -23.58
C ASN A 656 27.76 17.91 -24.44
N LEU A 657 28.59 18.28 -25.42
CA LEU A 657 29.23 17.37 -26.38
C LEU A 657 30.66 16.99 -26.00
N ALA A 658 31.07 17.18 -24.74
CA ALA A 658 32.46 16.90 -24.33
C ALA A 658 32.87 15.44 -24.62
N GLY A 659 33.90 15.26 -25.45
CA GLY A 659 34.41 13.94 -25.83
C GLY A 659 33.58 13.18 -26.87
N ALA A 660 32.51 13.79 -27.41
CA ALA A 660 31.69 13.22 -28.47
C ALA A 660 32.50 12.93 -29.74
N ASP A 661 32.14 11.88 -30.47
CA ASP A 661 32.74 11.55 -31.77
C ASP A 661 31.79 11.89 -32.92
N LEU A 662 32.15 12.86 -33.76
CA LEU A 662 31.33 13.37 -34.87
C LEU A 662 31.89 12.98 -36.25
N GLN A 663 32.73 11.94 -36.35
CA GLN A 663 33.29 11.50 -37.63
C GLN A 663 32.20 11.22 -38.66
N GLY A 664 32.20 11.95 -39.78
CA GLY A 664 31.23 11.76 -40.86
C GLY A 664 29.79 12.20 -40.52
N ALA A 665 29.55 12.84 -39.38
CA ALA A 665 28.23 13.34 -39.02
C ALA A 665 27.78 14.49 -39.95
N ILE A 666 26.51 14.52 -40.32
CA ILE A 666 25.96 15.51 -41.26
C ILE A 666 25.25 16.60 -40.45
N LEU A 667 25.86 17.78 -40.32
CA LEU A 667 25.28 18.94 -39.61
C LEU A 667 24.45 19.87 -40.51
N PHE A 668 24.69 19.82 -41.82
CA PHE A 668 24.05 20.69 -42.80
C PHE A 668 24.01 20.00 -44.16
N SER A 669 22.99 20.31 -44.95
CA SER A 669 22.99 19.99 -46.38
C SER A 669 23.72 21.09 -47.14
N ALA A 670 24.87 20.77 -47.73
CA ALA A 670 25.45 21.66 -48.73
C ALA A 670 24.55 21.56 -49.97
N LYS A 671 23.88 22.66 -50.35
CA LYS A 671 23.23 22.74 -51.67
C LYS A 671 24.26 22.26 -52.70
N SER A 672 23.95 21.18 -53.42
CA SER A 672 24.60 20.92 -54.71
C SER A 672 24.43 22.22 -55.49
N SER A 673 25.54 22.87 -55.86
CA SER A 673 25.48 24.04 -56.72
C SER A 673 24.95 23.57 -58.07
N GLN A 674 23.63 23.58 -58.23
CA GLN A 674 23.03 23.61 -59.54
C GLN A 674 23.39 24.99 -60.08
N SER A 675 24.45 25.04 -60.87
CA SER A 675 25.05 26.24 -61.47
C SER A 675 24.12 26.98 -62.45
N ASP A 676 22.83 26.65 -62.52
CA ASP A 676 21.90 27.21 -63.47
C ASP A 676 20.54 27.48 -62.80
N ARG A 677 20.41 28.62 -62.12
CA ARG A 677 19.12 29.34 -62.05
C ARG A 677 19.31 30.77 -61.57
N PHE A 678 19.33 31.68 -62.54
CA PHE A 678 19.39 33.13 -62.41
C PHE A 678 18.05 33.71 -61.94
N ILE A 679 17.49 33.23 -60.82
CA ILE A 679 16.33 33.87 -60.17
C ILE A 679 16.50 33.71 -58.65
N ALA A 680 16.60 34.84 -57.95
CA ALA A 680 16.61 34.90 -56.50
C ALA A 680 15.22 34.50 -55.95
N ALA A 681 15.04 33.21 -55.65
CA ALA A 681 14.00 32.80 -54.72
C ALA A 681 14.34 33.32 -53.31
N PRO A 682 13.34 33.69 -52.48
CA PRO A 682 13.57 34.08 -51.08
C PRO A 682 14.33 32.96 -50.34
N PRO A 683 15.06 33.25 -49.25
CA PRO A 683 15.91 32.27 -48.58
C PRO A 683 15.07 31.11 -48.03
N GLU A 684 14.91 30.07 -48.83
CA GLU A 684 14.32 28.80 -48.45
C GLU A 684 15.24 28.12 -47.43
N TYR A 685 14.63 27.68 -46.33
CA TYR A 685 15.21 27.13 -45.11
C TYR A 685 16.46 26.29 -45.36
N THR A 686 17.57 26.69 -44.75
CA THR A 686 18.79 25.88 -44.70
C THR A 686 18.50 24.64 -43.85
N GLU A 687 18.57 23.44 -44.43
CA GLU A 687 18.49 22.16 -43.70
C GLU A 687 19.74 21.99 -42.82
N SER A 688 19.82 22.70 -41.70
CA SER A 688 21.04 22.83 -40.91
C SER A 688 20.78 22.81 -39.41
N ALA A 689 21.70 22.22 -38.65
CA ALA A 689 21.59 22.05 -37.20
C ALA A 689 21.74 23.38 -36.45
N LEU A 690 20.94 23.59 -35.39
CA LEU A 690 21.05 24.78 -34.54
C LEU A 690 22.15 24.56 -33.49
N VAL A 691 23.31 25.19 -33.71
CA VAL A 691 24.53 24.99 -32.89
C VAL A 691 24.96 26.24 -32.09
N LYS A 692 24.16 27.30 -32.12
CA LYS A 692 24.49 28.58 -31.47
C LYS A 692 24.72 28.41 -29.97
N GLY A 693 25.89 28.85 -29.48
CA GLY A 693 26.28 28.81 -28.07
C GLY A 693 26.69 27.42 -27.55
N VAL A 694 26.86 26.44 -28.43
CA VAL A 694 27.28 25.07 -28.06
C VAL A 694 28.81 24.96 -28.09
N ASP A 695 29.40 24.30 -27.09
CA ASP A 695 30.84 24.10 -26.97
C ASP A 695 31.29 22.80 -27.68
N PHE A 696 32.05 22.96 -28.77
CA PHE A 696 32.66 21.87 -29.54
C PHE A 696 34.16 21.70 -29.25
N SER A 697 34.74 22.40 -28.26
CA SER A 697 36.18 22.39 -28.00
C SER A 697 36.77 21.03 -27.66
N LYS A 698 35.96 20.14 -27.08
CA LYS A 698 36.33 18.77 -26.69
C LYS A 698 35.72 17.70 -27.59
N VAL A 699 35.14 18.08 -28.72
CA VAL A 699 34.58 17.13 -29.70
C VAL A 699 35.71 16.53 -30.54
N LYS A 700 35.58 15.24 -30.86
CA LYS A 700 36.56 14.48 -31.64
C LYS A 700 36.13 14.35 -33.10
N ASN A 701 37.12 14.19 -33.98
CA ASN A 701 36.96 13.81 -35.39
C ASN A 701 36.08 14.74 -36.23
N LEU A 702 36.10 16.04 -35.92
CA LEU A 702 35.47 17.05 -36.78
C LEU A 702 36.28 17.29 -38.05
N ASP A 703 35.62 17.28 -39.20
CA ASP A 703 36.19 17.64 -40.49
C ASP A 703 36.24 19.18 -40.68
N PRO A 704 37.05 19.69 -41.62
CA PRO A 704 37.18 21.13 -41.85
C PRO A 704 35.87 21.85 -42.22
N LYS A 705 34.94 21.17 -42.92
CA LYS A 705 33.65 21.75 -43.33
C LYS A 705 32.70 21.86 -42.14
N GLN A 706 32.68 20.85 -41.27
CA GLN A 706 31.94 20.87 -40.01
C GLN A 706 32.43 22.01 -39.11
N ILE A 707 33.75 22.19 -38.96
CA ILE A 707 34.32 23.28 -38.15
C ILE A 707 33.91 24.65 -38.71
N ALA A 708 34.01 24.85 -40.03
CA ALA A 708 33.61 26.10 -40.66
C ALA A 708 32.11 26.40 -40.42
N TYR A 709 31.25 25.39 -40.55
CA TYR A 709 29.82 25.52 -40.23
C TYR A 709 29.60 25.91 -38.76
N ILE A 710 30.24 25.20 -37.82
CA ILE A 710 30.13 25.48 -36.38
C ILE A 710 30.49 26.94 -36.06
N CYS A 711 31.60 27.43 -36.61
CA CYS A 711 32.07 28.79 -36.38
C CYS A 711 31.11 29.85 -36.97
N THR A 712 30.61 29.63 -38.20
CA THR A 712 29.70 30.57 -38.85
C THR A 712 28.31 30.63 -38.20
N GLN A 713 27.89 29.55 -37.53
CA GLN A 713 26.60 29.46 -36.83
C GLN A 713 26.67 29.81 -35.33
N GLY A 714 27.81 30.33 -34.87
CA GLY A 714 27.99 30.82 -33.49
C GLY A 714 28.17 29.72 -32.45
N GLY A 715 28.67 28.55 -32.84
CA GLY A 715 29.21 27.55 -31.91
C GLY A 715 30.66 27.86 -31.53
N PHE A 716 31.13 27.31 -30.41
CA PHE A 716 32.49 27.52 -29.93
C PHE A 716 33.41 26.36 -30.33
N HIS A 717 34.53 26.67 -31.00
CA HIS A 717 35.58 25.71 -31.27
C HIS A 717 36.94 26.45 -31.28
N PRO A 718 38.06 25.85 -30.82
CA PRO A 718 39.37 26.51 -30.74
C PRO A 718 39.94 27.03 -32.06
N ARG A 719 39.39 26.57 -33.20
CA ARG A 719 39.76 27.03 -34.55
C ARG A 719 38.80 28.08 -35.13
N CYS A 720 37.82 28.54 -34.35
CA CYS A 720 36.96 29.64 -34.77
C CYS A 720 37.69 30.98 -34.63
N PRO A 721 37.45 31.91 -35.57
CA PRO A 721 38.03 33.25 -35.52
C PRO A 721 37.45 34.12 -34.40
#